data_AF-A0ABC8C3P9-F1
#
_entry.id   AF-A0ABC8C3P9-F1
#
_cell.length_a   1.000
_cell.length_b   1.000
_cell.length_c   1.000
_cell.angle_alpha   90.00
_cell.angle_beta   90.00
_cell.angle_gamma   90.00
#
_symmetry.space_group_name_H-M   'P 1'
#
loop_
_entity.id
_entity.type
_entity.pdbx_description
1 polymer ?
#
loop_
_entity_poly.entity_id
_entity_poly.type
_entity_poly.pdbx_seq_one_letter_code
_entity_poly.pdbx_strand_id
1 'polypeptide(L)'
;MTAAQLPPVAPEVTATLVEDLSPRLRKRLDAAVAKLSARPAHRDGDTVTIAVDDDTELRLHAPGGVVATVDAITCGCLLAPACVHRAAAASAAPAADPLSGPDSDAASDPGSDAAPGPGSDAASDPGSVADPTLGATPATPREPAPAPALTLATDLAAPAPTPVAPEEATPAQREAAAALWSVGAAVLEAGVDGAGAVAQAALLRAAHTARLRQLPRGASAALSVVTLLRAARAGDPSYRTADLVTALAELLGTAHRVGTATGAELAAVRGRARRPYSPDGSLRLYGLFTEPVVTDSGHGGARTWVAAPDGRLCTVGDVAPGGVGRALGVADRTVRLGDTALTHRELGRAGLAVSGATVSPDGRLGAGKGVKAVTARGAAWTEPPLAALWETPPAEQAARALRSVSRYAEPDGGGSDLLFLDVEILGAVRESGGVCLLARCDGGVLVRLAVADDDPALAHRDNLMLLAAAPGARLRIIGRLVPAPHPRLTLLACSHPTGESTVDLGFDRLRRADLPDPGAPVRSAPQLPGGPGAGSPLHLLERRVEQAVPAGRAALGLLGDVSAEARRLRRAGLPTAAGLITALRASAARRERDLFGRLLPADTDGFAAHWLAAARYTAAVSESLCAAAWEPGPSPGFCTDTPTEVTATTTRLAESRR
;
A
#
# COMPACT_ATOMS: atom_id res chain seq x y z
N MET A 1 5.03 19.69 29.36
CA MET A 1 6.29 19.82 28.60
C MET A 1 6.50 18.52 27.85
N THR A 2 6.22 18.52 26.55
CA THR A 2 6.37 17.35 25.69
C THR A 2 7.85 16.98 25.63
N ALA A 3 8.22 15.76 26.04
CA ALA A 3 9.58 15.29 25.90
C ALA A 3 10.03 15.44 24.43
N ALA A 4 11.19 16.04 24.18
CA ALA A 4 11.68 16.21 22.83
C ALA A 4 11.87 14.83 22.18
N GLN A 5 11.19 14.60 21.05
CA GLN A 5 11.31 13.33 20.33
C GLN A 5 12.73 13.18 19.77
N LEU A 6 13.32 11.99 19.96
CA LEU A 6 14.61 11.64 19.41
C LEU A 6 14.59 11.79 17.87
N PRO A 7 15.68 12.31 17.27
CA PRO A 7 15.77 12.38 15.82
C PRO A 7 15.81 10.97 15.21
N PRO A 8 15.21 10.73 14.04
CA PRO A 8 15.37 9.48 13.32
C PRO A 8 16.84 9.12 13.06
N VAL A 9 17.17 7.84 13.18
CA VAL A 9 18.54 7.31 12.98
C VAL A 9 18.56 6.38 11.78
N ALA A 10 19.57 6.50 10.93
CA ALA A 10 19.75 5.63 9.78
C ALA A 10 19.84 4.14 10.23
N PRO A 11 19.15 3.20 9.55
CA PRO A 11 19.15 1.78 9.89
C PRO A 11 20.55 1.18 10.12
N GLU A 12 21.48 1.47 9.21
CA GLU A 12 22.87 1.01 9.27
C GLU A 12 23.63 1.53 10.50
N VAL A 13 23.37 2.76 10.95
CA VAL A 13 24.01 3.35 12.14
C VAL A 13 23.63 2.55 13.39
N THR A 14 22.35 2.22 13.53
CA THR A 14 21.87 1.39 14.64
C THR A 14 22.47 -0.01 14.59
N ALA A 15 22.50 -0.62 13.40
CA ALA A 15 23.05 -1.95 13.20
C ALA A 15 24.54 -2.04 13.59
N THR A 16 25.35 -1.11 13.12
CA THR A 16 26.80 -1.03 13.40
C THR A 16 27.06 -0.82 14.89
N LEU A 17 26.39 0.14 15.52
CA LEU A 17 26.57 0.43 16.95
C LEU A 17 26.27 -0.77 17.85
N VAL A 18 25.30 -1.61 17.50
CA VAL A 18 24.96 -2.82 18.28
C VAL A 18 25.96 -3.96 18.04
N GLU A 19 26.55 -4.04 16.86
CA GLU A 19 27.58 -5.05 16.53
C GLU A 19 28.89 -4.80 17.24
N ASP A 20 29.30 -3.54 17.34
CA ASP A 20 30.54 -3.16 18.01
C ASP A 20 30.50 -3.43 19.52
N LEU A 21 29.31 -3.71 20.08
CA LEU A 21 29.18 -4.13 21.47
C LEU A 21 29.71 -5.55 21.68
N SER A 22 30.45 -5.72 22.78
CA SER A 22 30.79 -7.05 23.31
C SER A 22 29.53 -7.86 23.68
N PRO A 23 29.59 -9.21 23.69
CA PRO A 23 28.46 -10.06 24.06
C PRO A 23 27.83 -9.70 25.41
N ARG A 24 28.66 -9.30 26.38
CA ARG A 24 28.21 -8.87 27.72
C ARG A 24 27.40 -7.57 27.67
N LEU A 25 27.77 -6.62 26.81
CA LEU A 25 27.05 -5.35 26.65
C LEU A 25 25.78 -5.54 25.83
N ARG A 26 25.78 -6.39 24.80
CA ARG A 26 24.58 -6.75 24.03
C ARG A 26 23.47 -7.31 24.95
N LYS A 27 23.83 -8.17 25.90
CA LYS A 27 22.88 -8.71 26.90
C LYS A 27 22.22 -7.63 27.78
N ARG A 28 22.85 -6.47 27.91
CA ARG A 28 22.35 -5.35 28.73
C ARG A 28 21.64 -4.26 27.91
N LEU A 29 21.60 -4.41 26.58
CA LEU A 29 21.12 -3.35 25.68
C LEU A 29 19.66 -2.98 25.93
N ASP A 30 18.75 -3.95 26.04
CA ASP A 30 17.32 -3.66 26.27
C ASP A 30 17.08 -2.91 27.59
N ALA A 31 17.78 -3.31 28.65
CA ALA A 31 17.72 -2.61 29.93
C ALA A 31 18.30 -1.19 29.84
N ALA A 32 19.33 -0.99 29.01
CA ALA A 32 19.89 0.34 28.77
C ALA A 32 18.94 1.21 27.94
N VAL A 33 18.26 0.65 26.93
CA VAL A 33 17.23 1.34 26.14
C VAL A 33 16.11 1.82 27.05
N ALA A 34 15.55 0.94 27.88
CA ALA A 34 14.48 1.30 28.81
C ALA A 34 14.89 2.42 29.79
N LYS A 35 16.12 2.35 30.33
CA LYS A 35 16.66 3.39 31.21
C LYS A 35 16.86 4.72 30.49
N LEU A 36 17.38 4.70 29.27
CA LEU A 36 17.64 5.90 28.48
C LEU A 36 16.34 6.58 28.07
N SER A 37 15.32 5.82 27.63
CA SER A 37 14.02 6.36 27.23
C SER A 37 13.25 7.01 28.38
N ALA A 38 13.58 6.69 29.63
CA ALA A 38 13.00 7.33 30.81
C ALA A 38 13.70 8.66 31.19
N ARG A 39 14.82 9.01 30.54
CA ARG A 39 15.55 10.26 30.78
C ARG A 39 14.98 11.38 29.91
N PRO A 40 14.93 12.63 30.41
CA PRO A 40 14.54 13.77 29.59
C PRO A 40 15.59 14.03 28.51
N ALA A 41 15.15 14.29 27.29
CA ALA A 41 15.98 14.73 26.19
C ALA A 41 15.80 16.25 25.98
N HIS A 42 16.91 16.95 25.74
CA HIS A 42 16.91 18.38 25.40
C HIS A 42 17.32 18.54 23.93
N ARG A 43 16.57 19.33 23.18
CA ARG A 43 16.86 19.62 21.76
C ARG A 43 17.34 21.06 21.64
N ASP A 44 18.53 21.21 21.05
CA ASP A 44 19.14 22.48 20.68
C ASP A 44 19.52 22.44 19.19
N GLY A 45 18.74 23.12 18.35
CA GLY A 45 18.84 23.07 16.89
C GLY A 45 18.79 21.62 16.36
N ASP A 46 19.86 21.23 15.65
CA ASP A 46 20.03 19.89 15.07
C ASP A 46 20.64 18.86 16.03
N THR A 47 20.82 19.22 17.31
CA THR A 47 21.44 18.33 18.31
C THR A 47 20.47 18.00 19.44
N VAL A 48 20.37 16.72 19.79
CA VAL A 48 19.62 16.24 20.97
C VAL A 48 20.59 15.69 22.00
N THR A 49 20.48 16.16 23.24
CA THR A 49 21.32 15.76 24.36
C THR A 49 20.52 15.02 25.44
N ILE A 50 21.15 13.99 26.04
CA ILE A 50 20.60 13.20 27.13
C ILE A 50 21.68 13.04 28.21
N ALA A 51 21.35 13.43 29.44
CA ALA A 51 22.17 13.12 30.60
C ALA A 51 21.97 11.65 30.99
N VAL A 52 23.02 10.84 30.82
CA VAL A 52 23.00 9.40 31.14
C VAL A 52 23.13 9.21 32.66
N ASP A 53 24.04 9.97 33.27
CA ASP A 53 24.27 10.16 34.70
C ASP A 53 24.83 11.58 34.94
N ASP A 54 25.27 11.88 36.16
CA ASP A 54 25.70 13.22 36.56
C ASP A 54 26.97 13.70 35.81
N ASP A 55 27.80 12.77 35.34
CA ASP A 55 29.10 13.06 34.70
C ASP A 55 29.12 12.67 33.20
N THR A 56 28.08 12.01 32.70
CA THR A 56 28.03 11.46 31.35
C THR A 56 26.93 12.08 30.51
N GLU A 57 27.33 12.79 29.46
CA GLU A 57 26.43 13.32 28.44
C GLU A 57 26.48 12.48 27.15
N LEU A 58 25.31 12.23 26.57
CA LEU A 58 25.13 11.60 25.27
C LEU A 58 24.52 12.63 24.31
N ARG A 59 25.09 12.77 23.11
CA ARG A 59 24.62 13.71 22.08
C ARG A 59 24.34 13.01 20.76
N LEU A 60 23.21 13.35 20.13
CA LEU A 60 22.80 12.91 18.80
C LEU A 60 22.74 14.13 17.89
N HIS A 61 23.63 14.19 16.89
CA HIS A 61 23.64 15.25 15.89
C HIS A 61 22.93 14.78 14.62
N ALA A 62 21.90 15.51 14.20
CA ALA A 62 21.01 15.14 13.10
C ALA A 62 20.86 16.31 12.11
N PRO A 63 21.92 16.71 11.40
CA PRO A 63 21.83 17.76 10.39
C PRO A 63 20.85 17.32 9.29
N GLY A 64 19.87 18.16 8.98
CA GLY A 64 18.79 17.80 8.05
C GLY A 64 17.74 16.84 8.63
N GLY A 65 17.71 16.66 9.96
CA GLY A 65 16.68 15.92 10.68
C GLY A 65 16.92 14.41 10.83
N VAL A 66 18.05 13.88 10.34
CA VAL A 66 18.39 12.45 10.46
C VAL A 66 19.83 12.26 10.92
N VAL A 67 20.07 11.31 11.85
CA VAL A 67 21.41 10.87 12.22
C VAL A 67 21.92 9.86 11.18
N ALA A 68 22.77 10.32 10.27
CA ALA A 68 23.24 9.53 9.12
C ALA A 68 24.55 8.76 9.37
N THR A 69 25.35 9.15 10.36
CA THR A 69 26.67 8.53 10.63
C THR A 69 26.79 8.05 12.07
N VAL A 70 27.66 7.05 12.28
CA VAL A 70 27.94 6.50 13.61
C VAL A 70 28.55 7.56 14.54
N ASP A 71 29.46 8.38 14.01
CA ASP A 71 30.15 9.42 14.77
C ASP A 71 29.26 10.59 15.17
N ALA A 72 28.09 10.74 14.53
CA ALA A 72 27.09 11.73 14.92
C ALA A 72 26.38 11.40 16.25
N ILE A 73 26.56 10.18 16.79
CA ILE A 73 26.18 9.83 18.16
C ILE A 73 27.44 9.77 19.01
N THR A 74 27.59 10.72 19.94
CA THR A 74 28.76 10.82 20.84
C THR A 74 28.36 10.62 22.29
N CYS A 75 29.22 9.99 23.08
CA CYS A 75 28.96 9.73 24.50
C CYS A 75 30.23 9.97 25.31
N GLY A 76 30.12 10.71 26.41
CA GLY A 76 31.24 11.04 27.30
C GLY A 76 31.70 9.91 28.23
N CYS A 77 31.10 8.72 28.17
CA CYS A 77 31.45 7.63 29.09
C CYS A 77 32.82 7.00 28.76
N LEU A 78 33.46 6.40 29.76
CA LEU A 78 34.76 5.72 29.63
C LEU A 78 34.80 4.55 28.62
N LEU A 79 33.64 4.01 28.24
CA LEU A 79 33.53 2.92 27.26
C LEU A 79 33.33 3.41 25.82
N ALA A 80 33.29 4.73 25.59
CA ALA A 80 33.20 5.27 24.24
C ALA A 80 34.46 4.91 23.43
N PRO A 81 34.35 4.65 22.12
CA PRO A 81 33.13 4.67 21.31
C PRO A 81 32.24 3.42 21.41
N ALA A 82 32.75 2.27 21.89
CA ALA A 82 32.01 1.00 21.95
C ALA A 82 31.13 0.84 23.21
N CYS A 83 30.30 1.85 23.51
CA CYS A 83 29.48 1.87 24.73
C CYS A 83 28.01 1.52 24.48
N VAL A 84 27.36 0.94 25.50
CA VAL A 84 25.94 0.57 25.42
C VAL A 84 25.02 1.79 25.28
N HIS A 85 25.44 2.98 25.72
CA HIS A 85 24.60 4.20 25.66
C HIS A 85 24.36 4.67 24.23
N ARG A 86 25.39 4.67 23.35
CA ARG A 86 25.23 5.03 21.94
C ARG A 86 24.28 4.07 21.23
N ALA A 87 24.49 2.77 21.43
CA ALA A 87 23.63 1.72 20.88
C ALA A 87 22.19 1.80 21.43
N ALA A 88 22.02 2.11 22.71
CA ALA A 88 20.70 2.29 23.33
C ALA A 88 19.97 3.49 22.75
N ALA A 89 20.68 4.61 22.53
CA ALA A 89 20.12 5.81 21.91
C ALA A 89 19.62 5.55 20.49
N ALA A 90 20.47 4.92 19.67
CA ALA A 90 20.11 4.54 18.31
C ALA A 90 18.94 3.53 18.28
N SER A 91 18.89 2.60 19.24
CA SER A 91 17.82 1.61 19.33
C SER A 91 16.48 2.20 19.82
N ALA A 92 16.53 3.27 20.63
CA ALA A 92 15.36 3.99 21.11
C ALA A 92 14.80 4.99 20.09
N ALA A 93 15.64 5.52 19.21
CA ALA A 93 15.26 6.48 18.18
C ALA A 93 14.41 5.84 17.07
N PRO A 94 13.47 6.58 16.45
CA PRO A 94 12.79 6.14 15.23
C PRO A 94 13.79 5.73 14.14
N ALA A 95 13.47 4.71 13.36
CA ALA A 95 14.29 4.38 12.19
C ALA A 95 14.00 5.43 11.12
N ALA A 96 15.03 6.03 10.55
CA ALA A 96 14.85 6.92 9.41
C ALA A 96 14.31 6.11 8.22
N ASP A 97 13.25 6.61 7.59
CA ASP A 97 12.78 6.07 6.32
C ASP A 97 13.61 6.71 5.18
N PRO A 98 14.47 5.95 4.49
CA PRO A 98 15.29 6.51 3.43
C PRO A 98 14.51 6.77 2.13
N LEU A 99 13.22 6.44 2.06
CA LEU A 99 12.33 6.89 0.98
C LEU A 99 11.84 8.33 1.19
N SER A 100 12.00 8.86 2.41
CA SER A 100 11.69 10.25 2.78
C SER A 100 12.96 11.11 2.81
N GLY A 101 13.78 11.01 1.76
CA GLY A 101 14.90 11.95 1.56
C GLY A 101 14.38 13.39 1.40
N PRO A 102 15.15 14.41 1.81
CA PRO A 102 14.73 15.81 1.74
C PRO A 102 14.84 16.33 0.31
N ASP A 103 13.82 16.08 -0.50
CA ASP A 103 13.45 17.00 -1.59
C ASP A 103 12.06 17.55 -1.25
N SER A 104 12.01 18.33 -0.17
CA SER A 104 11.04 19.41 -0.10
C SER A 104 11.35 20.36 -1.24
N ASP A 105 10.60 20.26 -2.34
CA ASP A 105 10.50 21.33 -3.34
C ASP A 105 9.81 22.54 -2.70
N ALA A 106 10.57 23.21 -1.83
CA ALA A 106 10.48 24.62 -1.53
C ALA A 106 11.43 25.31 -2.51
N ALA A 107 10.94 25.54 -3.74
CA ALA A 107 11.54 26.58 -4.56
C ALA A 107 11.22 27.91 -3.87
N SER A 108 12.28 28.52 -3.33
CA SER A 108 12.31 29.81 -2.68
C SER A 108 11.62 30.89 -3.53
N ASP A 109 10.76 31.64 -2.86
CA ASP A 109 10.20 32.91 -3.34
C ASP A 109 11.31 33.97 -3.39
N PRO A 110 11.58 34.64 -4.53
CA PRO A 110 12.29 35.90 -4.51
C PRO A 110 11.26 37.04 -4.46
N GLY A 111 11.19 37.66 -3.28
CA GLY A 111 10.36 38.82 -3.01
C GLY A 111 10.73 40.07 -3.83
N SER A 112 9.77 40.99 -3.75
CA SER A 112 9.83 42.41 -4.09
C SER A 112 11.20 43.09 -3.93
N ASP A 113 11.58 43.92 -4.89
CA ASP A 113 11.68 45.36 -4.61
C ASP A 113 11.76 46.27 -5.85
N ALA A 114 11.46 47.55 -5.57
CA ALA A 114 11.18 48.71 -6.40
C ALA A 114 12.23 49.16 -7.44
N ALA A 115 11.74 49.93 -8.43
CA ALA A 115 12.51 50.79 -9.33
C ALA A 115 13.26 51.93 -8.58
N PRO A 116 14.32 52.55 -9.16
CA PRO A 116 14.16 53.64 -10.16
C PRO A 116 15.21 53.55 -11.31
N GLY A 117 14.97 54.02 -12.54
CA GLY A 117 15.05 55.42 -13.00
C GLY A 117 16.24 55.61 -13.99
N PRO A 118 16.18 56.51 -15.01
CA PRO A 118 16.84 56.33 -16.31
C PRO A 118 18.01 57.30 -16.66
N GLY A 119 18.72 57.01 -17.75
CA GLY A 119 19.69 57.87 -18.48
C GLY A 119 21.01 57.14 -18.74
N SER A 120 21.78 57.30 -19.81
CA SER A 120 21.73 58.08 -21.07
C SER A 120 23.00 57.69 -21.85
N ASP A 121 22.94 57.64 -23.20
CA ASP A 121 24.03 57.92 -24.17
C ASP A 121 25.34 57.10 -24.12
N ALA A 122 26.09 56.78 -25.19
CA ALA A 122 25.97 56.88 -26.64
C ALA A 122 27.15 56.11 -27.26
N ALA A 123 27.00 55.78 -28.56
CA ALA A 123 28.04 55.69 -29.59
C ALA A 123 29.16 54.62 -29.51
N SER A 124 29.19 53.71 -30.49
CA SER A 124 30.04 53.89 -31.70
C SER A 124 30.06 52.62 -32.56
N ASP A 125 29.64 52.77 -33.82
CA ASP A 125 30.09 52.00 -35.00
C ASP A 125 30.99 52.97 -35.79
N PRO A 126 32.07 52.54 -36.50
CA PRO A 126 31.89 52.08 -37.89
C PRO A 126 32.95 51.08 -38.42
N GLY A 127 32.65 50.39 -39.52
CA GLY A 127 33.70 49.77 -40.37
C GLY A 127 33.24 48.81 -41.47
N SER A 128 32.79 49.37 -42.60
CA SER A 128 32.34 48.74 -43.85
C SER A 128 33.47 48.22 -44.77
N VAL A 129 33.26 47.10 -45.50
CA VAL A 129 33.43 46.88 -46.98
C VAL A 129 33.16 45.39 -47.34
N ALA A 130 32.06 45.00 -48.02
CA ALA A 130 31.73 44.97 -49.46
C ALA A 130 32.50 43.88 -50.29
N ASP A 131 31.92 42.71 -50.67
CA ASP A 131 30.97 42.33 -51.78
C ASP A 131 31.73 41.82 -53.06
N PRO A 132 31.16 41.21 -54.14
CA PRO A 132 29.93 40.41 -54.37
C PRO A 132 30.03 39.22 -55.40
N THR A 133 28.86 38.61 -55.74
CA THR A 133 28.34 38.22 -57.10
C THR A 133 28.77 36.88 -57.75
N LEU A 134 27.95 36.04 -58.45
CA LEU A 134 26.59 36.01 -59.08
C LEU A 134 26.14 34.52 -59.17
N GLY A 135 24.87 34.09 -59.08
CA GLY A 135 23.73 34.27 -60.01
C GLY A 135 23.76 33.23 -61.17
N ALA A 136 22.74 32.51 -61.65
CA ALA A 136 21.31 32.36 -61.39
C ALA A 136 20.77 31.09 -62.16
N THR A 137 19.68 30.52 -61.65
CA THR A 137 18.52 29.71 -62.18
C THR A 137 18.20 29.65 -63.72
N PRO A 138 17.16 28.90 -64.27
CA PRO A 138 16.25 27.82 -63.77
C PRO A 138 15.79 26.68 -64.80
N ALA A 139 14.90 25.76 -64.32
CA ALA A 139 13.69 25.13 -64.94
C ALA A 139 13.69 23.91 -65.93
N THR A 140 13.21 22.73 -65.42
CA THR A 140 12.16 21.71 -65.85
C THR A 140 11.73 21.47 -67.32
N PRO A 141 11.00 20.37 -67.73
CA PRO A 141 10.65 19.03 -67.17
C PRO A 141 10.70 17.82 -68.20
N ARG A 142 10.37 16.55 -67.78
CA ARG A 142 9.52 15.49 -68.48
C ARG A 142 9.95 14.00 -68.27
N GLU A 143 8.95 13.14 -67.99
CA GLU A 143 8.87 11.64 -67.81
C GLU A 143 9.07 10.77 -69.09
N PRO A 144 8.94 9.41 -69.13
CA PRO A 144 9.15 8.28 -68.16
C PRO A 144 9.93 7.03 -68.72
N ALA A 145 10.33 6.09 -67.83
CA ALA A 145 10.61 4.61 -67.90
C ALA A 145 11.31 3.93 -69.14
N PRO A 146 12.16 2.86 -68.99
CA PRO A 146 11.73 1.52 -68.52
C PRO A 146 12.76 0.70 -67.67
N ALA A 147 12.28 -0.39 -67.06
CA ALA A 147 13.06 -1.39 -66.32
C ALA A 147 13.89 -2.31 -67.25
N PRO A 148 14.91 -3.03 -66.73
CA PRO A 148 14.70 -4.48 -66.57
C PRO A 148 15.40 -5.18 -65.37
N ALA A 149 14.80 -6.33 -65.01
CA ALA A 149 15.37 -7.63 -64.63
C ALA A 149 16.24 -7.84 -63.37
N LEU A 150 15.55 -8.30 -62.32
CA LEU A 150 15.84 -9.44 -61.41
C LEU A 150 17.22 -10.12 -61.45
N THR A 151 17.92 -10.04 -60.31
CA THR A 151 18.72 -11.15 -59.75
C THR A 151 18.42 -11.27 -58.26
N LEU A 152 17.86 -12.42 -57.87
CA LEU A 152 17.62 -12.83 -56.49
C LEU A 152 18.97 -13.07 -55.79
N ALA A 153 19.34 -12.16 -54.89
CA ALA A 153 20.31 -12.44 -53.84
C ALA A 153 19.53 -12.73 -52.56
N THR A 154 19.66 -13.96 -52.08
CA THR A 154 19.06 -14.49 -50.87
C THR A 154 19.44 -13.63 -49.67
N ASP A 155 18.43 -13.04 -49.02
CA ASP A 155 18.57 -12.39 -47.72
C ASP A 155 19.26 -13.34 -46.73
N LEU A 156 20.44 -12.95 -46.23
CA LEU A 156 20.94 -13.49 -44.99
C LEU A 156 19.97 -13.05 -43.89
N ALA A 157 19.10 -13.98 -43.51
CA ALA A 157 18.24 -13.87 -42.35
C ALA A 157 19.05 -13.36 -41.15
N ALA A 158 18.63 -12.22 -40.60
CA ALA A 158 19.06 -11.78 -39.29
C ALA A 158 18.85 -12.93 -38.30
N PRO A 159 19.82 -13.25 -37.43
CA PRO A 159 19.66 -14.33 -36.47
C PRO A 159 18.43 -14.04 -35.61
N ALA A 160 17.50 -14.98 -35.59
CA ALA A 160 16.35 -14.96 -34.69
C ALA A 160 16.85 -14.73 -33.25
N PRO A 161 16.16 -13.91 -32.44
CA PRO A 161 16.56 -13.68 -31.06
C PRO A 161 16.63 -15.03 -30.35
N THR A 162 17.82 -15.37 -29.89
CA THR A 162 18.06 -16.55 -29.06
C THR A 162 17.17 -16.40 -27.82
N PRO A 163 16.41 -17.43 -27.41
CA PRO A 163 15.60 -17.33 -26.21
C PRO A 163 16.53 -17.06 -25.02
N VAL A 164 16.49 -15.83 -24.51
CA VAL A 164 17.24 -15.41 -23.32
C VAL A 164 16.70 -16.25 -22.16
N ALA A 165 17.57 -17.04 -21.53
CA ALA A 165 17.20 -17.80 -20.34
C ALA A 165 16.60 -16.84 -19.30
N PRO A 166 15.51 -17.24 -18.61
CA PRO A 166 14.85 -16.34 -17.67
C PRO A 166 15.83 -15.91 -16.58
N GLU A 167 15.84 -14.61 -16.27
CA GLU A 167 16.75 -14.03 -15.26
C GLU A 167 16.60 -14.77 -13.92
N GLU A 168 17.72 -15.22 -13.35
CA GLU A 168 17.78 -15.89 -12.05
C GLU A 168 18.48 -15.02 -11.00
N ALA A 169 18.19 -15.29 -9.73
CA ALA A 169 18.82 -14.56 -8.62
C ALA A 169 20.32 -14.85 -8.55
N THR A 170 21.13 -13.80 -8.39
CA THR A 170 22.57 -13.96 -8.18
C THR A 170 22.88 -14.66 -6.85
N PRO A 171 24.06 -15.31 -6.70
CA PRO A 171 24.47 -15.90 -5.43
C PRO A 171 24.41 -14.92 -4.25
N ALA A 172 24.84 -13.67 -4.47
CA ALA A 172 24.80 -12.62 -3.46
C ALA A 172 23.38 -12.19 -3.06
N GLN A 173 22.42 -12.22 -4.00
CA GLN A 173 21.00 -12.00 -3.69
C GLN A 173 20.42 -13.16 -2.88
N ARG A 174 20.76 -14.40 -3.23
CA ARG A 174 20.33 -15.58 -2.48
C ARG A 174 20.87 -15.57 -1.05
N GLU A 175 22.13 -15.18 -0.85
CA GLU A 175 22.73 -15.02 0.48
C GLU A 175 22.04 -13.92 1.30
N ALA A 176 21.78 -12.75 0.70
CA ALA A 176 21.06 -11.67 1.37
C ALA A 176 19.61 -12.07 1.72
N ALA A 177 18.94 -12.81 0.84
CA ALA A 177 17.60 -13.35 1.10
C ALA A 177 17.62 -14.41 2.22
N ALA A 178 18.61 -15.30 2.24
CA ALA A 178 18.79 -16.27 3.33
C ALA A 178 19.06 -15.57 4.68
N ALA A 179 19.83 -14.48 4.67
CA ALA A 179 20.04 -13.66 5.87
C ALA A 179 18.73 -13.03 6.36
N LEU A 180 17.93 -12.43 5.48
CA LEU A 180 16.59 -11.90 5.80
C LEU A 180 15.66 -12.98 6.38
N TRP A 181 15.65 -14.17 5.77
CA TRP A 181 14.89 -15.32 6.25
C TRP A 181 15.30 -15.70 7.66
N SER A 182 16.61 -15.89 7.90
CA SER A 182 17.14 -16.33 9.19
C SER A 182 16.79 -15.35 10.31
N VAL A 183 16.97 -14.04 10.11
CA VAL A 183 16.62 -13.04 11.14
C VAL A 183 15.11 -12.91 11.34
N GLY A 184 14.31 -13.00 10.27
CA GLY A 184 12.85 -13.00 10.36
C GLY A 184 12.30 -14.22 11.10
N ALA A 185 12.87 -15.39 10.84
CA ALA A 185 12.52 -16.64 11.50
C ALA A 185 12.90 -16.62 13.00
N ALA A 186 14.07 -16.04 13.34
CA ALA A 186 14.48 -15.84 14.73
C ALA A 186 13.53 -14.88 15.48
N VAL A 187 13.08 -13.81 14.83
CA VAL A 187 12.09 -12.87 15.41
C VAL A 187 10.75 -13.57 15.64
N LEU A 188 10.28 -14.36 14.68
CA LEU A 188 9.05 -15.14 14.82
C LEU A 188 9.16 -16.21 15.91
N GLU A 189 10.31 -16.87 16.05
CA GLU A 189 10.54 -17.83 17.13
C GLU A 189 10.52 -17.14 18.50
N ALA A 190 11.16 -15.99 18.62
CA ALA A 190 11.28 -15.25 19.87
C ALA A 190 9.97 -14.56 20.29
N GLY A 191 9.14 -14.16 19.31
CA GLY A 191 7.96 -13.33 19.54
C GLY A 191 8.30 -11.86 19.82
N VAL A 192 7.28 -11.01 19.96
CA VAL A 192 7.44 -9.57 20.24
C VAL A 192 8.26 -9.33 21.50
N ASP A 193 7.98 -10.09 22.56
CA ASP A 193 8.67 -9.94 23.86
C ASP A 193 10.14 -10.40 23.80
N GLY A 194 10.44 -11.40 22.96
CA GLY A 194 11.80 -11.92 22.78
C GLY A 194 12.62 -11.19 21.72
N ALA A 195 11.98 -10.46 20.81
CA ALA A 195 12.62 -9.72 19.72
C ALA A 195 13.15 -8.35 20.20
N GLY A 196 14.11 -8.37 21.13
CA GLY A 196 14.77 -7.19 21.71
C GLY A 196 15.61 -6.36 20.72
N ALA A 197 16.32 -5.35 21.21
CA ALA A 197 17.12 -4.41 20.42
C ALA A 197 18.19 -5.10 19.56
N VAL A 198 18.76 -6.22 20.03
CA VAL A 198 19.73 -7.01 19.25
C VAL A 198 19.08 -7.65 18.02
N ALA A 199 17.87 -8.22 18.16
CA ALA A 199 17.13 -8.80 17.04
C ALA A 199 16.70 -7.72 16.04
N GLN A 200 16.26 -6.56 16.52
CA GLN A 200 15.95 -5.41 15.66
C GLN A 200 17.19 -4.91 14.89
N ALA A 201 18.35 -4.81 15.53
CA ALA A 201 19.59 -4.42 14.87
C ALA A 201 20.02 -5.43 13.80
N ALA A 202 19.82 -6.73 14.04
CA ALA A 202 20.05 -7.77 13.04
C ALA A 202 19.11 -7.64 11.83
N LEU A 203 17.83 -7.33 12.03
CA LEU A 203 16.89 -7.00 10.96
C LEU A 203 17.32 -5.76 10.16
N LEU A 204 17.73 -4.68 10.83
CA LEU A 204 18.18 -3.44 10.17
C LEU A 204 19.43 -3.69 9.31
N ARG A 205 20.36 -4.51 9.79
CA ARG A 205 21.52 -4.96 9.00
C ARG A 205 21.10 -5.76 7.78
N ALA A 206 20.27 -6.78 7.96
CA ALA A 206 19.81 -7.62 6.86
C ALA A 206 19.08 -6.77 5.81
N ALA A 207 18.28 -5.79 6.23
CA ALA A 207 17.63 -4.82 5.35
C ALA A 207 18.64 -3.97 4.57
N HIS A 208 19.69 -3.47 5.22
CA HIS A 208 20.76 -2.70 4.56
C HIS A 208 21.50 -3.56 3.53
N THR A 209 21.92 -4.78 3.89
CA THR A 209 22.56 -5.71 2.96
C THR A 209 21.65 -6.04 1.78
N ALA A 210 20.36 -6.29 2.02
CA ALA A 210 19.38 -6.55 0.98
C ALA A 210 19.27 -5.37 -0.02
N ARG A 211 19.32 -4.12 0.44
CA ARG A 211 19.37 -2.94 -0.45
C ARG A 211 20.61 -2.90 -1.31
N LEU A 212 21.79 -3.13 -0.72
CA LEU A 212 23.05 -3.22 -1.47
C LEU A 212 23.02 -4.32 -2.54
N ARG A 213 22.21 -5.38 -2.32
CA ARG A 213 21.98 -6.47 -3.28
C ARG A 213 20.74 -6.29 -4.17
N GLN A 214 20.15 -5.09 -4.21
CA GLN A 214 18.99 -4.78 -5.06
C GLN A 214 17.75 -5.63 -4.75
N LEU A 215 17.47 -5.84 -3.45
CA LEU A 215 16.27 -6.48 -2.88
C LEU A 215 15.43 -5.48 -2.06
N PRO A 216 14.91 -4.40 -2.66
CA PRO A 216 14.21 -3.34 -1.93
C PRO A 216 12.92 -3.80 -1.24
N ARG A 217 12.21 -4.80 -1.76
CA ARG A 217 10.97 -5.32 -1.16
C ARG A 217 11.23 -6.00 0.18
N GLY A 218 12.18 -6.94 0.22
CA GLY A 218 12.60 -7.61 1.44
C GLY A 218 13.19 -6.64 2.47
N ALA A 219 13.96 -5.65 2.02
CA ALA A 219 14.49 -4.62 2.90
C ALA A 219 13.39 -3.74 3.53
N SER A 220 12.39 -3.35 2.74
CA SER A 220 11.26 -2.54 3.23
C SER A 220 10.40 -3.34 4.20
N ALA A 221 10.13 -4.62 3.90
CA ALA A 221 9.41 -5.51 4.80
C ALA A 221 10.13 -5.67 6.15
N ALA A 222 11.46 -5.83 6.14
CA ALA A 222 12.27 -5.89 7.36
C ALA A 222 12.18 -4.60 8.19
N LEU A 223 12.19 -3.42 7.56
CA LEU A 223 12.00 -2.14 8.25
C LEU A 223 10.60 -2.01 8.85
N SER A 224 9.55 -2.41 8.12
CA SER A 224 8.18 -2.43 8.64
C SER A 224 8.06 -3.32 9.88
N VAL A 225 8.70 -4.49 9.88
CA VAL A 225 8.76 -5.37 11.07
C VAL A 225 9.44 -4.64 12.24
N VAL A 226 10.58 -3.97 12.04
CA VAL A 226 11.25 -3.22 13.13
C VAL A 226 10.36 -2.10 13.67
N THR A 227 9.71 -1.32 12.80
CA THR A 227 8.79 -0.24 13.20
C THR A 227 7.64 -0.78 14.04
N LEU A 228 7.00 -1.87 13.60
CA LEU A 228 5.88 -2.48 14.32
C LEU A 228 6.31 -3.12 15.64
N LEU A 229 7.50 -3.74 15.72
CA LEU A 229 8.05 -4.23 16.98
C LEU A 229 8.32 -3.10 17.97
N ARG A 230 8.79 -1.93 17.50
CA ARG A 230 8.99 -0.75 18.34
C ARG A 230 7.66 -0.17 18.82
N ALA A 231 6.66 -0.07 17.93
CA ALA A 231 5.31 0.38 18.28
C ALA A 231 4.66 -0.53 19.34
N ALA A 232 4.80 -1.85 19.19
CA ALA A 232 4.31 -2.83 20.17
C ALA A 232 4.93 -2.61 21.55
N ARG A 233 6.26 -2.44 21.62
CA ARG A 233 6.97 -2.20 22.89
C ARG A 233 6.67 -0.84 23.52
N ALA A 234 6.41 0.17 22.71
CA ALA A 234 6.02 1.50 23.17
C ALA A 234 4.57 1.55 23.69
N GLY A 235 3.77 0.50 23.48
CA GLY A 235 2.35 0.51 23.81
C GLY A 235 1.55 1.45 22.92
N ASP A 236 1.97 1.62 21.66
CA ASP A 236 1.33 2.53 20.72
C ASP A 236 -0.15 2.15 20.49
N PRO A 237 -1.12 3.04 20.74
CA PRO A 237 -2.54 2.77 20.52
C PRO A 237 -2.91 2.38 19.08
N SER A 238 -2.09 2.77 18.10
CA SER A 238 -2.28 2.42 16.68
C SER A 238 -1.81 1.00 16.35
N TYR A 239 -0.96 0.39 17.19
CA TYR A 239 -0.39 -0.93 16.91
C TYR A 239 -1.47 -2.02 16.77
N ARG A 240 -1.39 -2.81 15.69
CA ARG A 240 -2.20 -4.01 15.50
C ARG A 240 -1.30 -5.21 15.22
N THR A 241 -1.55 -6.33 15.89
CA THR A 241 -0.83 -7.59 15.64
C THR A 241 -0.97 -8.09 14.20
N ALA A 242 -2.12 -7.84 13.56
CA ALA A 242 -2.37 -8.19 12.17
C ALA A 242 -1.39 -7.51 11.19
N ASP A 243 -0.96 -6.28 11.49
CA ASP A 243 0.01 -5.57 10.66
C ASP A 243 1.39 -6.21 10.78
N LEU A 244 1.78 -6.64 11.99
CA LEU A 244 3.04 -7.33 12.21
C LEU A 244 3.06 -8.73 11.59
N VAL A 245 1.95 -9.48 11.68
CA VAL A 245 1.76 -10.75 10.94
C VAL A 245 1.95 -10.51 9.44
N THR A 246 1.38 -9.42 8.92
CA THR A 246 1.47 -9.07 7.51
C THR A 246 2.90 -8.74 7.10
N ALA A 247 3.60 -7.90 7.87
CA ALA A 247 4.99 -7.53 7.61
C ALA A 247 5.95 -8.74 7.70
N LEU A 248 5.76 -9.64 8.68
CA LEU A 248 6.56 -10.85 8.81
C LEU A 248 6.30 -11.85 7.68
N ALA A 249 5.04 -12.06 7.29
CA ALA A 249 4.70 -12.92 6.16
C ALA A 249 5.26 -12.39 4.84
N GLU A 250 5.35 -11.07 4.69
CA GLU A 250 5.97 -10.42 3.54
C GLU A 250 7.49 -10.58 3.54
N LEU A 251 8.15 -10.34 4.68
CA LEU A 251 9.59 -10.54 4.84
C LEU A 251 10.00 -11.99 4.54
N LEU A 252 9.37 -12.96 5.19
CA LEU A 252 9.69 -14.38 5.00
C LEU A 252 9.30 -14.87 3.60
N GLY A 253 8.14 -14.43 3.08
CA GLY A 253 7.66 -14.80 1.76
C GLY A 253 8.59 -14.33 0.64
N THR A 254 9.00 -13.05 0.68
CA THR A 254 9.91 -12.49 -0.31
C THR A 254 11.30 -13.14 -0.21
N ALA A 255 11.85 -13.28 0.99
CA ALA A 255 13.12 -13.96 1.22
C ALA A 255 13.12 -15.41 0.68
N HIS A 256 12.04 -16.16 0.92
CA HIS A 256 11.91 -17.53 0.42
C HIS A 256 11.82 -17.61 -1.11
N ARG A 257 11.04 -16.72 -1.74
CA ARG A 257 10.83 -16.74 -3.20
C ARG A 257 12.07 -16.33 -4.00
N VAL A 258 12.96 -15.48 -3.47
CA VAL A 258 14.20 -15.08 -4.20
C VAL A 258 15.02 -16.28 -4.67
N GLY A 259 15.05 -17.37 -3.90
CA GLY A 259 15.82 -18.57 -4.26
C GLY A 259 15.20 -19.42 -5.38
N THR A 260 13.93 -19.23 -5.71
CA THR A 260 13.16 -20.11 -6.61
C THR A 260 12.49 -19.38 -7.77
N ALA A 261 12.28 -18.06 -7.68
CA ALA A 261 11.65 -17.26 -8.72
C ALA A 261 12.62 -16.96 -9.88
N THR A 262 12.07 -16.87 -11.09
CA THR A 262 12.80 -16.52 -12.31
C THR A 262 12.02 -15.49 -13.15
N GLY A 263 12.71 -14.76 -14.02
CA GLY A 263 12.11 -13.81 -14.95
C GLY A 263 11.24 -12.74 -14.27
N ALA A 264 10.01 -12.57 -14.75
CA ALA A 264 9.07 -11.56 -14.23
C ALA A 264 8.73 -11.78 -12.74
N GLU A 265 8.70 -13.02 -12.28
CA GLU A 265 8.43 -13.31 -10.88
C GLU A 265 9.60 -12.85 -9.99
N LEU A 266 10.84 -13.07 -10.44
CA LEU A 266 12.00 -12.59 -9.71
C LEU A 266 12.00 -11.06 -9.62
N ALA A 267 11.61 -10.36 -10.69
CA ALA A 267 11.45 -8.90 -10.67
C ALA A 267 10.41 -8.46 -9.61
N ALA A 268 9.29 -9.17 -9.50
CA ALA A 268 8.23 -8.90 -8.51
C ALA A 268 8.70 -9.12 -7.07
N VAL A 269 9.46 -10.19 -6.84
CA VAL A 269 9.95 -10.57 -5.51
C VAL A 269 11.07 -9.63 -5.04
N ARG A 270 11.98 -9.22 -5.94
CA ARG A 270 12.97 -8.17 -5.65
C ARG A 270 12.26 -6.87 -5.27
N GLY A 271 11.14 -6.61 -5.93
CA GLY A 271 10.44 -5.34 -5.94
C GLY A 271 11.23 -4.29 -6.71
N ARG A 272 10.65 -3.11 -6.81
CA ARG A 272 11.21 -2.01 -7.58
C ARG A 272 11.73 -0.95 -6.62
N ALA A 273 12.98 -0.52 -6.80
CA ALA A 273 13.39 0.79 -6.30
C ALA A 273 12.54 1.86 -7.01
N ARG A 274 12.38 3.05 -6.41
CA ARG A 274 11.65 4.20 -7.00
C ARG A 274 12.06 4.33 -8.47
N ARG A 275 11.20 3.93 -9.41
CA ARG A 275 11.52 4.11 -10.84
C ARG A 275 11.39 5.60 -11.16
N PRO A 276 12.28 6.13 -12.02
CA PRO A 276 12.08 7.45 -12.58
C PRO A 276 10.74 7.48 -13.32
N TYR A 277 10.12 8.65 -13.34
CA TYR A 277 8.93 8.85 -14.16
C TYR A 277 9.27 8.55 -15.63
N SER A 278 8.43 7.78 -16.31
CA SER A 278 8.58 7.57 -17.75
C SER A 278 7.87 8.69 -18.50
N PRO A 279 8.45 9.20 -19.61
CA PRO A 279 7.76 10.15 -20.47
C PRO A 279 6.55 9.45 -21.09
N ASP A 280 5.41 10.11 -21.03
CA ASP A 280 4.14 9.64 -21.57
C ASP A 280 3.58 10.60 -22.64
N GLY A 281 4.45 11.51 -23.12
CA GLY A 281 4.14 12.43 -24.20
C GLY A 281 3.02 13.40 -23.85
N SER A 282 1.95 13.37 -24.66
CA SER A 282 0.76 14.20 -24.48
C SER A 282 -0.40 13.38 -23.92
N LEU A 283 -0.98 13.80 -22.80
CA LEU A 283 -2.11 13.15 -22.16
C LEU A 283 -3.33 14.06 -22.12
N ARG A 284 -4.50 13.49 -22.43
CA ARG A 284 -5.80 14.08 -22.12
C ARG A 284 -6.32 13.41 -20.85
N LEU A 285 -6.62 14.19 -19.83
CA LEU A 285 -7.00 13.70 -18.51
C LEU A 285 -8.35 14.28 -18.09
N TYR A 286 -9.12 13.49 -17.36
CA TYR A 286 -10.44 13.85 -16.85
C TYR A 286 -10.46 13.64 -15.34
N GLY A 287 -10.85 14.66 -14.58
CA GLY A 287 -11.01 14.59 -13.14
C GLY A 287 -12.05 13.56 -12.71
N LEU A 288 -11.74 12.83 -11.64
CA LEU A 288 -12.68 11.90 -11.01
C LEU A 288 -13.17 12.44 -9.66
N PHE A 289 -12.26 12.59 -8.70
CA PHE A 289 -12.52 13.05 -7.34
C PHE A 289 -11.20 13.40 -6.63
N THR A 290 -11.29 14.09 -5.49
CA THR A 290 -10.15 14.32 -4.58
C THR A 290 -10.41 13.70 -3.22
N GLU A 291 -9.45 12.94 -2.69
CA GLU A 291 -9.50 12.41 -1.32
C GLU A 291 -8.47 13.07 -0.39
N PRO A 292 -8.81 13.27 0.89
CA PRO A 292 -7.85 13.67 1.90
C PRO A 292 -6.85 12.52 2.16
N VAL A 293 -5.61 12.89 2.46
CA VAL A 293 -4.57 11.96 2.91
C VAL A 293 -4.15 12.38 4.30
N VAL A 294 -4.41 11.53 5.29
CA VAL A 294 -3.93 11.68 6.66
C VAL A 294 -3.22 10.39 7.04
N THR A 295 -2.03 10.49 7.61
CA THR A 295 -1.24 9.33 8.03
C THR A 295 -0.90 9.40 9.50
N ASP A 296 -0.72 8.24 10.13
CA ASP A 296 -0.27 8.13 11.52
C ASP A 296 1.13 8.74 11.73
N SER A 297 1.92 8.84 10.66
CA SER A 297 3.22 9.54 10.66
C SER A 297 3.09 11.08 10.68
N GLY A 298 1.88 11.62 10.87
CA GLY A 298 1.62 13.06 10.98
C GLY A 298 1.63 13.80 9.63
N HIS A 299 1.58 13.09 8.51
CA HIS A 299 1.45 13.73 7.21
C HIS A 299 -0.02 14.02 6.89
N GLY A 300 -0.21 15.09 6.13
CA GLY A 300 -1.51 15.63 5.74
C GLY A 300 -1.47 16.14 4.31
N GLY A 301 -2.53 15.93 3.55
CA GLY A 301 -2.59 16.41 2.18
C GLY A 301 -3.85 16.00 1.43
N ALA A 302 -3.79 16.09 0.11
CA ALA A 302 -4.83 15.62 -0.78
C ALA A 302 -4.24 14.81 -1.93
N ARG A 303 -5.05 13.90 -2.46
CA ARG A 303 -4.77 13.14 -3.68
C ARG A 303 -5.95 13.31 -4.62
N THR A 304 -5.71 13.91 -5.78
CA THR A 304 -6.70 14.03 -6.86
C THR A 304 -6.50 12.90 -7.86
N TRP A 305 -7.58 12.20 -8.16
CA TRP A 305 -7.63 11.14 -9.16
C TRP A 305 -8.08 11.69 -10.50
N VAL A 306 -7.35 11.31 -11.55
CA VAL A 306 -7.66 11.64 -12.94
C VAL A 306 -7.59 10.39 -13.80
N ALA A 307 -8.41 10.31 -14.84
CA ALA A 307 -8.42 9.21 -15.79
C ALA A 307 -8.01 9.68 -17.18
N ALA A 308 -7.26 8.84 -17.90
CA ALA A 308 -7.03 8.97 -19.32
C ALA A 308 -8.21 8.37 -20.13
N PRO A 309 -8.34 8.63 -21.44
CA PRO A 309 -9.48 8.17 -22.23
C PRO A 309 -9.55 6.64 -22.37
N ASP A 310 -8.43 5.95 -22.16
CA ASP A 310 -8.29 4.50 -22.12
C ASP A 310 -8.71 3.88 -20.77
N GLY A 311 -9.16 4.70 -19.81
CA GLY A 311 -9.54 4.27 -18.46
C GLY A 311 -8.35 4.13 -17.50
N ARG A 312 -7.12 4.42 -17.93
CA ARG A 312 -5.95 4.38 -17.05
C ARG A 312 -6.04 5.49 -16.01
N LEU A 313 -5.89 5.10 -14.74
CA LEU A 313 -5.95 6.01 -13.60
C LEU A 313 -4.58 6.59 -13.29
N CYS A 314 -4.57 7.88 -12.98
CA CYS A 314 -3.39 8.61 -12.53
C CYS A 314 -3.74 9.49 -11.34
N THR A 315 -2.73 9.91 -10.60
CA THR A 315 -2.90 10.72 -9.39
C THR A 315 -2.02 11.96 -9.43
N VAL A 316 -2.53 13.05 -8.85
CA VAL A 316 -1.75 14.22 -8.49
C VAL A 316 -1.93 14.47 -7.00
N GLY A 317 -0.83 14.54 -6.25
CA GLY A 317 -0.89 14.65 -4.80
C GLY A 317 0.02 15.74 -4.25
N ASP A 318 -0.45 16.40 -3.20
CA ASP A 318 0.33 17.29 -2.34
C ASP A 318 0.17 16.78 -0.90
N VAL A 319 1.18 16.05 -0.43
CA VAL A 319 1.23 15.46 0.91
C VAL A 319 2.54 15.88 1.57
N ALA A 320 2.44 16.47 2.74
CA ALA A 320 3.60 16.87 3.54
C ALA A 320 3.26 16.77 5.04
N PRO A 321 4.22 16.93 5.95
CA PRO A 321 3.94 17.01 7.38
C PRO A 321 2.88 18.08 7.70
N GLY A 322 1.94 17.78 8.59
CA GLY A 322 0.89 18.71 9.02
C GLY A 322 -0.47 18.10 9.39
N GLY A 323 -0.63 16.78 9.31
CA GLY A 323 -1.83 16.05 9.71
C GLY A 323 -3.14 16.55 9.07
N VAL A 324 -4.26 16.29 9.74
CA VAL A 324 -5.60 16.61 9.21
C VAL A 324 -5.81 18.10 8.89
N GLY A 325 -5.21 19.01 9.67
CA GLY A 325 -5.32 20.45 9.43
C GLY A 325 -4.73 20.86 8.08
N ARG A 326 -3.61 20.23 7.67
CA ARG A 326 -3.07 20.41 6.32
C ARG A 326 -3.96 19.77 5.27
N ALA A 327 -4.44 18.54 5.51
CA ALA A 327 -5.26 17.82 4.54
C ALA A 327 -6.46 18.65 4.07
N LEU A 328 -7.17 19.29 5.01
CA LEU A 328 -8.28 20.19 4.71
C LEU A 328 -7.88 21.40 3.86
N GLY A 329 -6.74 22.02 4.15
CA GLY A 329 -6.28 23.22 3.45
C GLY A 329 -5.72 22.95 2.05
N VAL A 330 -5.28 21.72 1.74
CA VAL A 330 -4.67 21.39 0.45
C VAL A 330 -5.70 21.26 -0.68
N ALA A 331 -6.96 20.92 -0.37
CA ALA A 331 -8.02 20.78 -1.38
C ALA A 331 -8.21 22.05 -2.23
N ASP A 332 -8.05 23.22 -1.62
CA ASP A 332 -8.19 24.54 -2.26
C ASP A 332 -6.84 25.14 -2.72
N ARG A 333 -5.75 24.37 -2.67
CA ARG A 333 -4.45 24.78 -3.22
C ARG A 333 -4.32 24.39 -4.68
N THR A 334 -3.65 25.25 -5.45
CA THR A 334 -3.32 25.00 -6.85
C THR A 334 -2.43 23.76 -6.99
N VAL A 335 -2.79 22.90 -7.93
CA VAL A 335 -2.06 21.69 -8.23
C VAL A 335 -0.71 22.03 -8.85
N ARG A 336 0.36 21.43 -8.33
CA ARG A 336 1.72 21.56 -8.88
C ARG A 336 1.88 20.68 -10.12
N LEU A 337 1.25 21.04 -11.24
CA LEU A 337 1.36 20.29 -12.49
C LEU A 337 1.40 21.25 -13.67
N GLY A 338 2.61 21.57 -14.17
CA GLY A 338 2.80 22.60 -15.18
C GLY A 338 2.26 23.96 -14.74
N ASP A 339 1.77 24.76 -15.69
CA ASP A 339 1.28 26.12 -15.46
C ASP A 339 -0.24 26.20 -15.16
N THR A 340 -0.86 25.10 -14.73
CA THR A 340 -2.31 25.09 -14.45
C THR A 340 -2.64 25.89 -13.18
N ALA A 341 -3.74 26.64 -13.22
CA ALA A 341 -4.28 27.36 -12.07
C ALA A 341 -5.35 26.56 -11.30
N LEU A 342 -5.65 25.31 -11.71
CA LEU A 342 -6.66 24.50 -11.04
C LEU A 342 -6.23 24.11 -9.63
N THR A 343 -7.14 24.26 -8.68
CA THR A 343 -7.03 23.65 -7.35
C THR A 343 -7.26 22.14 -7.41
N HIS A 344 -6.88 21.41 -6.36
CA HIS A 344 -7.17 19.97 -6.25
C HIS A 344 -8.67 19.68 -6.40
N ARG A 345 -9.52 20.47 -5.70
CA ARG A 345 -10.98 20.36 -5.75
C ARG A 345 -11.54 20.63 -7.16
N GLU A 346 -11.01 21.62 -7.88
CA GLU A 346 -11.43 21.89 -9.26
C GLU A 346 -10.94 20.82 -10.23
N LEU A 347 -9.70 20.36 -10.07
CA LEU A 347 -9.12 19.30 -10.91
C LEU A 347 -9.92 18.00 -10.79
N GLY A 348 -10.45 17.67 -9.62
CA GLY A 348 -11.32 16.50 -9.43
C GLY A 348 -12.57 16.49 -10.32
N ARG A 349 -12.95 17.64 -10.91
CA ARG A 349 -14.15 17.80 -11.76
C ARG A 349 -13.86 18.35 -13.16
N ALA A 350 -12.64 18.82 -13.41
CA ALA A 350 -12.24 19.46 -14.66
C ALA A 350 -11.53 18.50 -15.63
N GLY A 351 -11.23 18.97 -16.84
CA GLY A 351 -10.32 18.30 -17.77
C GLY A 351 -8.94 18.96 -17.78
N LEU A 352 -7.92 18.18 -18.10
CA LEU A 352 -6.56 18.66 -18.32
C LEU A 352 -6.01 18.12 -19.64
N ALA A 353 -5.29 18.96 -20.38
CA ALA A 353 -4.39 18.52 -21.43
C ALA A 353 -2.95 18.77 -20.96
N VAL A 354 -2.16 17.70 -20.87
CA VAL A 354 -0.78 17.74 -20.39
C VAL A 354 0.15 17.38 -21.54
N SER A 355 1.18 18.19 -21.79
CA SER A 355 2.26 17.89 -22.73
C SER A 355 3.57 17.70 -21.99
N GLY A 356 4.38 16.74 -22.43
CA GLY A 356 5.61 16.36 -21.73
C GLY A 356 5.33 15.63 -20.42
N ALA A 357 4.17 14.99 -20.30
CA ALA A 357 3.73 14.31 -19.09
C ALA A 357 4.75 13.23 -18.71
N THR A 358 5.01 13.12 -17.41
CA THR A 358 5.82 12.02 -16.88
C THR A 358 4.97 11.28 -15.85
N VAL A 359 4.94 9.95 -15.94
CA VAL A 359 4.10 9.10 -15.08
C VAL A 359 5.00 8.11 -14.33
N SER A 360 4.83 8.02 -13.03
CA SER A 360 5.52 7.01 -12.22
C SER A 360 4.81 5.65 -12.37
N PRO A 361 5.45 4.52 -12.03
CA PRO A 361 4.80 3.21 -12.15
C PRO A 361 3.55 3.05 -11.28
N ASP A 362 3.48 3.78 -10.16
CA ASP A 362 2.32 3.89 -9.28
C ASP A 362 1.27 4.90 -9.79
N GLY A 363 1.40 5.37 -11.03
CA GLY A 363 0.43 6.24 -11.69
C GLY A 363 0.44 7.69 -11.22
N ARG A 364 1.49 8.16 -10.53
CA ARG A 364 1.60 9.58 -10.15
C ARG A 364 2.09 10.40 -11.33
N LEU A 365 1.48 11.55 -11.54
CA LEU A 365 1.92 12.52 -12.54
C LEU A 365 3.05 13.37 -11.97
N GLY A 366 4.13 13.50 -12.74
CA GLY A 366 5.29 14.31 -12.40
C GLY A 366 5.09 15.78 -12.76
N ALA A 367 5.70 16.66 -11.98
CA ALA A 367 5.63 18.11 -12.11
C ALA A 367 6.92 18.73 -12.69
N GLY A 368 7.67 17.97 -13.48
CA GLY A 368 9.00 18.38 -13.95
C GLY A 368 8.97 19.61 -14.87
N LYS A 369 10.12 20.30 -15.02
CA LYS A 369 10.26 21.54 -15.81
C LYS A 369 9.80 21.46 -17.28
N GLY A 370 9.69 20.26 -17.85
CA GLY A 370 9.19 20.03 -19.21
C GLY A 370 7.68 19.77 -19.32
N VAL A 371 6.98 19.69 -18.19
CA VAL A 371 5.55 19.41 -18.13
C VAL A 371 4.79 20.72 -18.28
N LYS A 372 3.91 20.81 -19.28
CA LYS A 372 2.94 21.90 -19.40
C LYS A 372 1.55 21.32 -19.31
N ALA A 373 0.68 21.96 -18.54
CA ALA A 373 -0.70 21.55 -18.40
C ALA A 373 -1.62 22.74 -18.63
N VAL A 374 -2.69 22.52 -19.38
CA VAL A 374 -3.73 23.53 -19.62
C VAL A 374 -5.09 22.93 -19.30
N THR A 375 -5.98 23.76 -18.76
CA THR A 375 -7.37 23.41 -18.53
C THR A 375 -8.05 23.02 -19.83
N ALA A 376 -8.78 21.92 -19.82
CA ALA A 376 -9.54 21.43 -20.95
C ALA A 376 -10.97 21.07 -20.52
N ARG A 377 -11.84 20.83 -21.49
CA ARG A 377 -13.19 20.32 -21.21
C ARG A 377 -13.10 18.97 -20.49
N GLY A 378 -13.72 18.89 -19.32
CA GLY A 378 -13.91 17.65 -18.55
C GLY A 378 -15.02 16.77 -19.13
N ALA A 379 -15.36 15.70 -18.43
CA ALA A 379 -16.46 14.80 -18.76
C ALA A 379 -17.24 14.49 -17.48
N ALA A 380 -18.57 14.42 -17.56
CA ALA A 380 -19.36 13.91 -16.45
C ALA A 380 -19.09 12.41 -16.28
N TRP A 381 -19.32 11.86 -15.07
CA TRP A 381 -19.15 10.42 -14.85
C TRP A 381 -20.04 9.56 -15.76
N THR A 382 -21.19 10.10 -16.19
CA THR A 382 -22.18 9.46 -17.08
C THR A 382 -21.84 9.58 -18.56
N GLU A 383 -20.82 10.38 -18.93
CA GLU A 383 -20.45 10.63 -20.31
C GLU A 383 -19.12 9.93 -20.67
N PRO A 384 -18.92 9.51 -21.93
CA PRO A 384 -17.62 9.06 -22.39
C PRO A 384 -16.55 10.16 -22.24
N PRO A 385 -15.29 9.81 -21.90
CA PRO A 385 -14.80 8.45 -21.73
C PRO A 385 -14.98 7.87 -20.32
N LEU A 386 -15.41 8.66 -19.33
CA LEU A 386 -15.46 8.21 -17.93
C LEU A 386 -16.52 7.14 -17.67
N ALA A 387 -17.65 7.17 -18.39
CA ALA A 387 -18.72 6.19 -18.23
C ALA A 387 -18.22 4.73 -18.33
N ALA A 388 -17.20 4.47 -19.15
CA ALA A 388 -16.63 3.13 -19.35
C ALA A 388 -16.09 2.49 -18.05
N LEU A 389 -15.68 3.30 -17.07
CA LEU A 389 -15.22 2.78 -15.77
C LEU A 389 -16.34 2.08 -14.99
N TRP A 390 -17.59 2.54 -15.16
CA TRP A 390 -18.79 1.96 -14.51
C TRP A 390 -19.40 0.80 -15.29
N GLU A 391 -19.10 0.66 -16.58
CA GLU A 391 -19.60 -0.46 -17.41
C GLU A 391 -18.92 -1.80 -17.10
N THR A 392 -17.76 -1.78 -16.43
CA THR A 392 -17.05 -3.01 -16.05
C THR A 392 -17.81 -3.73 -14.92
N PRO A 393 -18.11 -5.03 -15.02
CA PRO A 393 -18.86 -5.76 -13.99
C PRO A 393 -18.23 -5.65 -12.59
N PRO A 394 -19.04 -5.54 -11.50
CA PRO A 394 -18.52 -5.40 -10.13
C PRO A 394 -17.54 -6.53 -9.73
N ALA A 395 -17.80 -7.77 -10.14
CA ALA A 395 -16.93 -8.92 -9.86
C ALA A 395 -15.54 -8.77 -10.50
N GLU A 396 -15.47 -8.28 -11.74
CA GLU A 396 -14.20 -8.06 -12.44
C GLU A 396 -13.40 -6.91 -11.81
N GLN A 397 -14.09 -5.83 -11.44
CA GLN A 397 -13.47 -4.72 -10.72
C GLN A 397 -12.95 -5.15 -9.35
N ALA A 398 -13.72 -5.96 -8.61
CA ALA A 398 -13.30 -6.52 -7.32
C ALA A 398 -12.13 -7.48 -7.47
N ALA A 399 -12.12 -8.34 -8.50
CA ALA A 399 -10.98 -9.21 -8.78
C ALA A 399 -9.71 -8.43 -9.13
N ARG A 400 -9.84 -7.32 -9.89
CA ARG A 400 -8.73 -6.37 -10.15
C ARG A 400 -8.22 -5.74 -8.86
N ALA A 401 -9.13 -5.23 -8.03
CA ALA A 401 -8.78 -4.59 -6.76
C ALA A 401 -8.18 -5.59 -5.74
N LEU A 402 -8.66 -6.83 -5.73
CA LEU A 402 -8.05 -7.88 -4.92
C LEU A 402 -6.65 -8.20 -5.39
N ARG A 403 -6.40 -8.28 -6.70
CA ARG A 403 -5.04 -8.46 -7.21
C ARG A 403 -4.12 -7.32 -6.79
N SER A 404 -4.55 -6.07 -6.87
CA SER A 404 -3.71 -4.93 -6.50
C SER A 404 -3.44 -4.80 -5.00
N VAL A 405 -4.40 -5.19 -4.17
CA VAL A 405 -4.25 -5.27 -2.71
C VAL A 405 -3.62 -6.61 -2.28
N SER A 406 -3.55 -7.59 -3.20
CA SER A 406 -2.97 -8.89 -2.93
C SER A 406 -1.49 -8.73 -2.65
N ARG A 407 -1.08 -9.34 -1.54
CA ARG A 407 0.25 -9.19 -0.94
C ARG A 407 1.39 -9.70 -1.83
N TYR A 408 1.07 -10.27 -2.99
CA TYR A 408 1.99 -11.00 -3.85
C TYR A 408 1.93 -10.64 -5.31
N ALA A 409 0.89 -9.93 -5.72
CA ALA A 409 0.86 -9.41 -7.06
C ALA A 409 1.95 -8.34 -7.20
N GLU A 410 2.41 -8.15 -8.44
CA GLU A 410 2.99 -6.87 -8.78
C GLU A 410 1.93 -5.80 -8.51
N PRO A 411 2.28 -4.68 -7.85
CA PRO A 411 1.36 -3.56 -7.79
C PRO A 411 1.08 -3.12 -9.22
N ASP A 412 -0.10 -3.49 -9.72
CA ASP A 412 -0.67 -2.91 -10.92
C ASP A 412 -0.78 -1.39 -10.69
N GLY A 413 -0.64 -0.61 -11.77
CA GLY A 413 -0.61 0.85 -11.73
C GLY A 413 -1.67 1.49 -10.81
N GLY A 414 -1.40 2.71 -10.34
CA GLY A 414 -2.20 3.37 -9.31
C GLY A 414 -3.71 3.35 -9.58
N GLY A 415 -4.50 3.07 -8.55
CA GLY A 415 -5.98 3.10 -8.61
C GLY A 415 -6.64 1.80 -9.00
N SER A 416 -5.87 0.74 -9.21
CA SER A 416 -6.37 -0.62 -9.44
C SER A 416 -7.24 -1.16 -8.30
N ASP A 417 -7.13 -0.60 -7.09
CA ASP A 417 -7.90 -0.91 -5.89
C ASP A 417 -9.26 -0.16 -5.77
N LEU A 418 -9.56 0.73 -6.71
CA LEU A 418 -10.83 1.45 -6.78
C LEU A 418 -11.90 0.64 -7.54
N LEU A 419 -13.14 0.76 -7.08
CA LEU A 419 -14.34 0.25 -7.72
C LEU A 419 -15.28 1.41 -8.07
N PHE A 420 -15.89 1.31 -9.25
CA PHE A 420 -16.80 2.27 -9.85
C PHE A 420 -18.16 1.58 -9.98
N LEU A 421 -19.09 1.86 -9.08
CA LEU A 421 -20.37 1.15 -9.00
C LEU A 421 -21.56 2.11 -9.09
N ASP A 422 -22.63 1.68 -9.75
CA ASP A 422 -23.95 2.26 -9.58
C ASP A 422 -24.68 1.47 -8.49
N VAL A 423 -25.24 2.19 -7.51
CA VAL A 423 -25.83 1.59 -6.30
C VAL A 423 -27.14 2.25 -5.90
N GLU A 424 -28.03 1.46 -5.31
CA GLU A 424 -29.22 1.94 -4.60
C GLU A 424 -29.02 1.79 -3.09
N ILE A 425 -29.20 2.88 -2.36
CA ILE A 425 -29.05 2.90 -0.91
C ILE A 425 -30.22 2.17 -0.24
N LEU A 426 -29.94 1.23 0.67
CA LEU A 426 -30.95 0.50 1.43
C LEU A 426 -31.12 1.01 2.87
N GLY A 427 -30.08 1.65 3.42
CA GLY A 427 -30.08 2.25 4.76
C GLY A 427 -28.92 1.81 5.64
N ALA A 428 -28.91 2.24 6.90
CA ALA A 428 -27.85 1.91 7.85
C ALA A 428 -27.93 0.48 8.39
N VAL A 429 -26.78 -0.16 8.57
CA VAL A 429 -26.57 -1.43 9.28
C VAL A 429 -25.56 -1.21 10.40
N ARG A 430 -25.82 -1.81 11.57
CA ARG A 430 -24.89 -1.79 12.70
C ARG A 430 -24.08 -3.08 12.74
N GLU A 431 -22.77 -2.94 12.84
CA GLU A 431 -21.79 -4.03 12.98
C GLU A 431 -20.91 -3.80 14.20
N SER A 432 -20.09 -4.81 14.54
CA SER A 432 -19.06 -4.69 15.57
C SER A 432 -18.07 -3.55 15.32
N GLY A 433 -17.84 -3.20 14.04
CA GLY A 433 -16.96 -2.10 13.61
C GLY A 433 -17.63 -0.74 13.46
N GLY A 434 -18.88 -0.57 13.89
CA GLY A 434 -19.63 0.69 13.78
C GLY A 434 -20.83 0.61 12.84
N VAL A 435 -21.30 1.78 12.39
CA VAL A 435 -22.42 1.88 11.43
C VAL A 435 -21.86 1.90 10.03
N CYS A 436 -22.37 1.03 9.16
CA CYS A 436 -22.11 1.03 7.73
C CYS A 436 -23.40 1.29 6.95
N LEU A 437 -23.26 1.75 5.72
CA LEU A 437 -24.37 1.94 4.80
C LEU A 437 -24.50 0.70 3.91
N LEU A 438 -25.68 0.10 3.88
CA LEU A 438 -25.97 -1.01 2.97
C LEU A 438 -26.49 -0.44 1.66
N ALA A 439 -25.90 -0.88 0.55
CA ALA A 439 -26.33 -0.54 -0.78
C ALA A 439 -26.45 -1.79 -1.64
N ARG A 440 -27.30 -1.74 -2.66
CA ARG A 440 -27.44 -2.78 -3.67
C ARG A 440 -26.86 -2.27 -4.98
N CYS A 441 -25.84 -2.95 -5.51
CA CYS A 441 -25.33 -2.63 -6.83
C CYS A 441 -26.06 -3.42 -7.92
N ASP A 442 -25.78 -3.07 -9.17
CA ASP A 442 -26.22 -3.83 -10.33
C ASP A 442 -25.76 -5.29 -10.25
N GLY A 443 -26.59 -6.21 -10.75
CA GLY A 443 -26.43 -7.65 -10.53
C GLY A 443 -26.94 -8.14 -9.16
N GLY A 444 -27.52 -7.28 -8.34
CA GLY A 444 -28.18 -7.65 -7.08
C GLY A 444 -27.23 -7.89 -5.90
N VAL A 445 -25.94 -7.61 -6.07
CA VAL A 445 -24.93 -7.79 -5.03
C VAL A 445 -25.10 -6.71 -3.95
N LEU A 446 -25.08 -7.13 -2.69
CA LEU A 446 -25.23 -6.25 -1.53
C LEU A 446 -23.86 -5.82 -1.02
N VAL A 447 -23.62 -4.51 -1.04
CA VAL A 447 -22.34 -3.90 -0.69
C VAL A 447 -22.45 -3.12 0.61
N ARG A 448 -21.50 -3.34 1.51
CA ARG A 448 -21.33 -2.58 2.74
C ARG A 448 -20.37 -1.42 2.50
N LEU A 449 -20.86 -0.20 2.63
CA LEU A 449 -20.10 1.03 2.48
C LEU A 449 -19.70 1.54 3.87
N ALA A 450 -18.41 1.60 4.13
CA ALA A 450 -17.80 2.05 5.37
C ALA A 450 -17.20 3.45 5.23
N VAL A 451 -16.99 4.11 6.37
CA VAL A 451 -16.25 5.37 6.47
C VAL A 451 -14.79 5.15 6.06
N ALA A 452 -14.23 6.05 5.23
CA ALA A 452 -12.84 5.95 4.76
C ALA A 452 -11.84 6.43 5.82
N ASP A 453 -12.10 7.58 6.44
CA ASP A 453 -11.35 8.13 7.57
C ASP A 453 -12.34 8.65 8.61
N ASP A 454 -12.08 8.29 9.87
CA ASP A 454 -12.99 8.49 10.99
C ASP A 454 -12.67 9.77 11.80
N ASP A 455 -11.66 10.54 11.40
CA ASP A 455 -11.32 11.82 11.99
C ASP A 455 -12.51 12.79 11.90
N PRO A 456 -12.96 13.38 13.03
CA PRO A 456 -14.14 14.23 13.08
C PRO A 456 -14.02 15.53 12.26
N ALA A 457 -12.81 15.96 11.91
CA ALA A 457 -12.61 17.14 11.07
C ALA A 457 -12.95 16.86 9.59
N LEU A 458 -12.86 15.61 9.15
CA LEU A 458 -13.21 15.18 7.80
C LEU A 458 -14.73 14.94 7.65
N ALA A 459 -15.24 15.03 6.43
CA ALA A 459 -16.68 14.94 6.17
C ALA A 459 -17.20 13.50 6.03
N HIS A 460 -16.33 12.49 5.99
CA HIS A 460 -16.69 11.11 5.64
C HIS A 460 -17.82 10.53 6.50
N ARG A 461 -17.69 10.59 7.82
CA ARG A 461 -18.67 10.03 8.76
C ARG A 461 -20.02 10.74 8.64
N ASP A 462 -20.02 12.07 8.65
CA ASP A 462 -21.24 12.87 8.60
C ASP A 462 -22.02 12.62 7.31
N ASN A 463 -21.31 12.57 6.18
CA ASN A 463 -21.88 12.25 4.88
C ASN A 463 -22.46 10.83 4.84
N LEU A 464 -21.75 9.82 5.34
CA LEU A 464 -22.24 8.44 5.36
C LEU A 464 -23.53 8.32 6.21
N MET A 465 -23.56 8.98 7.37
CA MET A 465 -24.75 9.02 8.23
C MET A 465 -25.92 9.74 7.58
N LEU A 466 -25.66 10.79 6.82
CA LEU A 466 -26.70 11.51 6.10
C LEU A 466 -27.25 10.70 4.93
N LEU A 467 -26.40 10.04 4.14
CA LEU A 467 -26.83 9.16 3.05
C LEU A 467 -27.65 7.98 3.57
N ALA A 468 -27.39 7.50 4.78
CA ALA A 468 -28.23 6.48 5.43
C ALA A 468 -29.68 6.92 5.66
N ALA A 469 -29.96 8.23 5.65
CA ALA A 469 -31.31 8.79 5.73
C ALA A 469 -32.03 8.86 4.38
N ALA A 470 -31.40 8.44 3.28
CA ALA A 470 -32.01 8.41 1.94
C ALA A 470 -32.09 7.01 1.30
N PRO A 471 -32.79 6.03 1.91
CA PRO A 471 -33.10 4.77 1.25
C PRO A 471 -33.81 4.98 -0.09
N GLY A 472 -33.45 4.19 -1.10
CA GLY A 472 -33.93 4.28 -2.47
C GLY A 472 -33.16 5.28 -3.35
N ALA A 473 -32.28 6.10 -2.77
CA ALA A 473 -31.41 6.98 -3.55
C ALA A 473 -30.47 6.15 -4.44
N ARG A 474 -30.43 6.49 -5.73
CA ARG A 474 -29.51 5.89 -6.70
C ARG A 474 -28.31 6.79 -6.87
N LEU A 475 -27.14 6.25 -6.61
CA LEU A 475 -25.89 6.98 -6.62
C LEU A 475 -24.89 6.23 -7.49
N ARG A 476 -24.14 7.00 -8.27
CA ARG A 476 -22.88 6.54 -8.82
C ARG A 476 -21.81 6.74 -7.75
N ILE A 477 -21.02 5.72 -7.44
CA ILE A 477 -20.03 5.78 -6.35
C ILE A 477 -18.64 5.38 -6.83
N ILE A 478 -17.64 5.93 -6.14
CA ILE A 478 -16.26 5.47 -6.17
C ILE A 478 -15.90 5.02 -4.75
N GLY A 479 -15.48 3.77 -4.61
CA GLY A 479 -15.07 3.21 -3.33
C GLY A 479 -13.80 2.37 -3.44
N ARG A 480 -13.07 2.27 -2.34
CA ARG A 480 -11.86 1.44 -2.25
C ARG A 480 -12.19 0.11 -1.58
N LEU A 481 -11.73 -0.99 -2.17
CA LEU A 481 -12.01 -2.33 -1.66
C LEU A 481 -11.47 -2.54 -0.24
N VAL A 482 -12.30 -3.10 0.64
CA VAL A 482 -11.86 -3.64 1.93
C VAL A 482 -12.05 -5.16 1.89
N PRO A 483 -10.97 -5.96 1.86
CA PRO A 483 -11.09 -7.42 1.83
C PRO A 483 -11.93 -7.94 3.01
N ALA A 484 -12.99 -8.66 2.70
CA ALA A 484 -13.94 -9.20 3.66
C ALA A 484 -14.68 -10.41 3.04
N PRO A 485 -15.29 -11.31 3.86
CA PRO A 485 -16.09 -12.42 3.35
C PRO A 485 -17.43 -11.99 2.73
N HIS A 486 -17.60 -10.69 2.50
CA HIS A 486 -18.77 -10.07 1.89
C HIS A 486 -18.32 -8.78 1.20
N PRO A 487 -19.04 -8.30 0.17
CA PRO A 487 -18.69 -7.07 -0.53
C PRO A 487 -18.63 -5.87 0.42
N ARG A 488 -17.46 -5.25 0.53
CA ARG A 488 -17.21 -4.12 1.43
C ARG A 488 -16.28 -3.11 0.77
N LEU A 489 -16.68 -1.84 0.80
CA LEU A 489 -15.90 -0.71 0.30
C LEU A 489 -15.79 0.38 1.38
N THR A 490 -14.70 1.14 1.37
CA THR A 490 -14.71 2.49 1.94
C THR A 490 -15.21 3.46 0.89
N LEU A 491 -16.18 4.32 1.23
CA LEU A 491 -16.81 5.23 0.28
C LEU A 491 -15.99 6.52 0.17
N LEU A 492 -15.49 6.82 -1.03
CA LEU A 492 -14.59 7.95 -1.28
C LEU A 492 -15.29 9.13 -1.95
N ALA A 493 -16.13 8.85 -2.94
CA ALA A 493 -16.89 9.86 -3.66
C ALA A 493 -18.22 9.30 -4.17
N CYS A 494 -19.20 10.17 -4.39
CA CYS A 494 -20.46 9.80 -5.02
C CYS A 494 -21.02 10.92 -5.91
N SER A 495 -21.97 10.57 -6.79
CA SER A 495 -22.82 11.56 -7.43
C SER A 495 -23.66 12.27 -6.38
N HIS A 496 -24.02 13.52 -6.65
CA HIS A 496 -24.91 14.27 -5.78
C HIS A 496 -26.29 13.62 -5.76
N PRO A 497 -26.94 13.42 -4.60
CA PRO A 497 -28.20 12.68 -4.55
C PRO A 497 -29.34 13.30 -5.37
N THR A 498 -29.28 14.61 -5.64
CA THR A 498 -30.31 15.36 -6.38
C THR A 498 -29.90 15.82 -7.79
N GLY A 499 -28.69 15.49 -8.28
CA GLY A 499 -28.22 16.06 -9.56
C GLY A 499 -26.94 15.45 -10.11
N GLU A 500 -26.40 16.09 -11.15
CA GLU A 500 -25.27 15.60 -11.95
C GLU A 500 -23.87 15.93 -11.37
N SER A 501 -23.79 16.76 -10.32
CA SER A 501 -22.52 17.11 -9.68
C SER A 501 -21.96 15.95 -8.86
N THR A 502 -20.67 16.01 -8.53
CA THR A 502 -19.97 14.99 -7.72
C THR A 502 -19.60 15.53 -6.34
N VAL A 503 -19.55 14.63 -5.36
CA VAL A 503 -19.27 14.94 -3.96
C VAL A 503 -18.03 14.16 -3.54
N ASP A 504 -16.99 14.88 -3.15
CA ASP A 504 -15.77 14.32 -2.58
C ASP A 504 -16.01 14.09 -1.08
N LEU A 505 -16.27 12.85 -0.65
CA LEU A 505 -16.84 12.60 0.68
C LEU A 505 -15.95 13.00 1.86
N GLY A 506 -14.65 13.17 1.63
CA GLY A 506 -13.72 13.64 2.66
C GLY A 506 -13.73 15.15 2.86
N PHE A 507 -14.11 15.91 1.83
CA PHE A 507 -14.03 17.38 1.82
C PHE A 507 -15.39 18.06 1.80
N ASP A 508 -16.30 17.59 0.95
CA ASP A 508 -17.59 18.24 0.73
C ASP A 508 -18.60 17.75 1.76
N ARG A 509 -19.26 18.67 2.47
CA ARG A 509 -20.25 18.32 3.51
C ARG A 509 -21.66 18.40 2.94
N LEU A 510 -22.31 17.26 2.81
CA LEU A 510 -23.72 17.18 2.46
C LEU A 510 -24.59 17.68 3.61
N ARG A 511 -25.74 18.23 3.25
CA ARG A 511 -26.78 18.72 4.15
C ARG A 511 -28.08 17.99 3.88
N ARG A 512 -29.01 18.02 4.84
CA ARG A 512 -30.30 17.36 4.69
C ARG A 512 -31.12 17.85 3.49
N ALA A 513 -30.91 19.09 3.05
CA ALA A 513 -31.53 19.66 1.85
C ALA A 513 -30.99 19.04 0.54
N ASP A 514 -29.82 18.40 0.60
CA ASP A 514 -29.17 17.75 -0.55
C ASP A 514 -29.68 16.32 -0.76
N LEU A 515 -30.60 15.85 0.09
CA LEU A 515 -31.26 14.55 -0.07
C LEU A 515 -32.51 14.66 -0.95
N PRO A 516 -32.87 13.61 -1.72
CA PRO A 516 -34.05 13.64 -2.60
C PRO A 516 -35.37 13.89 -1.85
N ASP A 517 -35.51 13.34 -0.64
CA ASP A 517 -36.61 13.62 0.27
C ASP A 517 -36.07 13.99 1.67
N PRO A 518 -35.88 15.29 1.96
CA PRO A 518 -35.38 15.76 3.26
C PRO A 518 -36.29 15.39 4.44
N GLY A 519 -37.59 15.13 4.19
CA GLY A 519 -38.60 14.82 5.20
C GLY A 519 -38.71 13.32 5.52
N ALA A 520 -38.07 12.45 4.73
CA ALA A 520 -38.18 11.01 4.88
C ALA A 520 -37.69 10.54 6.28
N PRO A 521 -38.45 9.64 6.94
CA PRO A 521 -37.99 9.03 8.18
C PRO A 521 -36.81 8.09 7.88
N VAL A 522 -35.80 8.11 8.76
CA VAL A 522 -34.64 7.22 8.66
C VAL A 522 -35.11 5.78 8.81
N ARG A 523 -34.88 4.95 7.79
CA ARG A 523 -35.17 3.52 7.84
C ARG A 523 -33.88 2.76 8.08
N SER A 524 -33.88 1.88 9.08
CA SER A 524 -32.82 0.89 9.23
C SER A 524 -32.91 -0.11 8.08
N ALA A 525 -31.76 -0.45 7.49
CA ALA A 525 -31.72 -1.53 6.52
C ALA A 525 -32.03 -2.87 7.21
N PRO A 526 -32.54 -3.87 6.48
CA PRO A 526 -32.68 -5.23 7.00
C PRO A 526 -31.35 -5.73 7.55
N GLN A 527 -31.38 -6.32 8.76
CA GLN A 527 -30.22 -7.03 9.30
C GLN A 527 -29.93 -8.22 8.39
N LEU A 528 -28.84 -8.17 7.63
CA LEU A 528 -28.38 -9.34 6.88
C LEU A 528 -27.61 -10.26 7.81
N PRO A 529 -27.93 -11.58 7.84
CA PRO A 529 -27.02 -12.56 8.39
C PRO A 529 -25.64 -12.38 7.74
N GLY A 530 -24.57 -12.61 8.50
CA GLY A 530 -23.23 -12.64 7.91
C GLY A 530 -23.24 -13.61 6.73
N GLY A 531 -22.74 -13.17 5.58
CA GLY A 531 -22.79 -13.93 4.32
C GLY A 531 -22.10 -15.31 4.42
N PRO A 532 -22.11 -16.11 3.35
CA PRO A 532 -21.40 -17.39 3.30
C PRO A 532 -19.91 -17.17 3.63
N GLY A 533 -19.53 -17.41 4.88
CA GLY A 533 -18.21 -17.07 5.41
C GLY A 533 -18.20 -16.63 6.88
N ALA A 534 -19.30 -16.04 7.37
CA ALA A 534 -19.42 -15.61 8.77
C ALA A 534 -19.34 -16.78 9.79
N GLY A 535 -19.52 -18.02 9.33
CA GLY A 535 -19.32 -19.24 10.10
C GLY A 535 -18.08 -20.06 9.72
N SER A 536 -17.19 -19.55 8.85
CA SER A 536 -16.01 -20.31 8.41
C SER A 536 -15.09 -20.60 9.59
N PRO A 537 -14.69 -21.87 9.83
CA PRO A 537 -13.74 -22.19 10.87
C PRO A 537 -12.29 -21.77 10.54
N LEU A 538 -12.05 -21.04 9.44
CA LEU A 538 -10.73 -20.52 9.07
C LEU A 538 -10.09 -19.68 10.19
N HIS A 539 -10.92 -18.96 10.97
CA HIS A 539 -10.50 -18.21 12.16
C HIS A 539 -9.73 -19.05 13.20
N LEU A 540 -9.89 -20.38 13.19
CA LEU A 540 -9.12 -21.27 14.06
C LEU A 540 -7.64 -21.26 13.66
N LEU A 541 -7.34 -21.31 12.35
CA LEU A 541 -5.97 -21.24 11.85
C LEU A 541 -5.41 -19.82 11.94
N GLU A 542 -6.20 -18.80 11.55
CA GLU A 542 -5.81 -17.39 11.64
C GLU A 542 -5.38 -17.01 13.06
N ARG A 543 -6.17 -17.43 14.07
CA ARG A 543 -5.84 -17.21 15.47
C ARG A 543 -4.48 -17.81 15.85
N ARG A 544 -4.12 -19.00 15.34
CA ARG A 544 -2.80 -19.61 15.63
C ARG A 544 -1.66 -18.86 14.95
N VAL A 545 -1.88 -18.39 13.72
CA VAL A 545 -0.92 -17.54 13.00
C VAL A 545 -0.69 -16.22 13.76
N GLU A 546 -1.76 -15.54 14.17
CA GLU A 546 -1.71 -14.29 14.93
C GLU A 546 -1.06 -14.48 16.31
N GLN A 547 -1.41 -15.55 17.04
CA GLN A 547 -0.85 -15.84 18.37
C GLN A 547 0.66 -16.11 18.35
N ALA A 548 1.18 -16.67 17.26
CA ALA A 548 2.61 -16.99 17.13
C ALA A 548 3.50 -15.73 17.19
N VAL A 549 3.00 -14.61 16.68
CA VAL A 549 3.77 -13.38 16.51
C VAL A 549 4.10 -12.67 17.83
N PRO A 550 3.13 -12.36 18.72
CA PRO A 550 3.46 -11.76 20.00
C PRO A 550 4.16 -12.75 20.93
N ALA A 551 3.72 -14.01 20.96
CA ALA A 551 4.11 -14.96 22.00
C ALA A 551 5.27 -15.91 21.61
N GLY A 552 5.66 -15.91 20.33
CA GLY A 552 6.74 -16.74 19.81
C GLY A 552 6.39 -18.24 19.74
N ARG A 553 7.39 -19.05 19.38
CA ARG A 553 7.25 -20.51 19.21
C ARG A 553 6.84 -21.22 20.50
N ALA A 554 7.37 -20.78 21.64
CA ALA A 554 7.16 -21.44 22.92
C ALA A 554 5.68 -21.47 23.33
N ALA A 555 4.93 -20.40 23.05
CA ALA A 555 3.52 -20.32 23.36
C ALA A 555 2.68 -21.32 22.53
N LEU A 556 3.04 -21.55 21.27
CA LEU A 556 2.38 -22.53 20.42
C LEU A 556 2.73 -23.98 20.82
N GLY A 557 3.95 -24.23 21.30
CA GLY A 557 4.35 -25.54 21.81
C GLY A 557 3.61 -25.97 23.08
N LEU A 558 3.13 -24.99 23.86
CA LEU A 558 2.31 -25.21 25.05
C LEU A 558 0.82 -25.40 24.74
N LEU A 559 0.41 -25.19 23.48
CA LEU A 559 -0.96 -25.49 23.07
C LEU A 559 -1.20 -27.00 23.17
N GLY A 560 -2.35 -27.34 23.76
CA GLY A 560 -2.82 -28.71 23.88
C GLY A 560 -3.11 -29.37 22.53
N ASP A 561 -3.92 -30.42 22.56
CA ASP A 561 -4.31 -31.14 21.35
C ASP A 561 -5.15 -30.26 20.40
N VAL A 562 -4.68 -30.08 19.16
CA VAL A 562 -5.37 -29.35 18.08
C VAL A 562 -6.26 -30.26 17.22
N SER A 563 -6.38 -31.56 17.54
CA SER A 563 -7.14 -32.53 16.74
C SER A 563 -8.63 -32.19 16.62
N ALA A 564 -9.22 -31.54 17.62
CA ALA A 564 -10.60 -31.06 17.54
C ALA A 564 -10.76 -29.93 16.51
N GLU A 565 -9.84 -28.95 16.51
CA GLU A 565 -9.83 -27.85 15.55
C GLU A 565 -9.60 -28.37 14.13
N ALA A 566 -8.62 -29.27 13.95
CA ALA A 566 -8.35 -29.91 12.66
C ALA A 566 -9.54 -30.73 12.12
N ARG A 567 -10.29 -31.41 12.99
CA ARG A 567 -11.54 -32.09 12.60
C ARG A 567 -12.63 -31.11 12.16
N ARG A 568 -12.78 -29.98 12.86
CA ARG A 568 -13.74 -28.93 12.48
C ARG A 568 -13.43 -28.31 11.12
N LEU A 569 -12.15 -28.02 10.86
CA LEU A 569 -11.67 -27.53 9.56
C LEU A 569 -11.95 -28.54 8.44
N ARG A 570 -11.64 -29.84 8.64
CA ARG A 570 -11.95 -30.89 7.66
C ARG A 570 -13.43 -31.00 7.34
N ARG A 571 -14.30 -30.97 8.36
CA ARG A 571 -15.76 -31.02 8.18
C ARG A 571 -16.32 -29.83 7.40
N ALA A 572 -15.63 -28.69 7.45
CA ALA A 572 -15.99 -27.50 6.69
C ALA A 572 -15.32 -27.44 5.29
N GLY A 573 -14.72 -28.52 4.81
CA GLY A 573 -14.09 -28.56 3.49
C GLY A 573 -12.70 -27.90 3.42
N LEU A 574 -12.02 -27.70 4.55
CA LEU A 574 -10.70 -27.07 4.63
C LEU A 574 -9.61 -28.08 5.08
N PRO A 575 -9.32 -29.16 4.31
CA PRO A 575 -8.34 -30.17 4.70
C PRO A 575 -6.91 -29.60 4.75
N THR A 576 -6.57 -28.68 3.86
CA THR A 576 -5.26 -28.00 3.86
C THR A 576 -5.07 -27.17 5.12
N ALA A 577 -6.09 -26.41 5.55
CA ALA A 577 -6.06 -25.69 6.82
C ALA A 577 -5.83 -26.62 8.02
N ALA A 578 -6.50 -27.79 8.02
CA ALA A 578 -6.35 -28.81 9.06
C ALA A 578 -4.94 -29.43 9.08
N GLY A 579 -4.33 -29.63 7.91
CA GLY A 579 -2.94 -30.06 7.81
C GLY A 579 -1.98 -28.99 8.35
N LEU A 580 -2.16 -27.74 7.95
CA LEU A 580 -1.32 -26.61 8.34
C LEU A 580 -1.36 -26.34 9.86
N ILE A 581 -2.54 -26.37 10.49
CA ILE A 581 -2.63 -26.17 11.96
C ILE A 581 -1.93 -27.30 12.72
N THR A 582 -2.02 -28.54 12.21
CA THR A 582 -1.36 -29.71 12.81
C THR A 582 0.15 -29.61 12.65
N ALA A 583 0.63 -29.25 11.46
CA ALA A 583 2.04 -29.14 11.16
C ALA A 583 2.70 -27.96 11.89
N LEU A 584 2.03 -26.81 11.98
CA LEU A 584 2.48 -25.65 12.75
C LEU A 584 2.62 -25.98 14.24
N ARG A 585 1.64 -26.68 14.82
CA ARG A 585 1.72 -27.14 16.21
C ARG A 585 2.87 -28.14 16.40
N ALA A 586 3.02 -29.09 15.48
CA ALA A 586 4.09 -30.09 15.55
C ALA A 586 5.48 -29.46 15.45
N SER A 587 5.69 -28.48 14.57
CA SER A 587 6.97 -27.77 14.45
C SER A 587 7.26 -26.90 15.67
N ALA A 588 6.24 -26.31 16.30
CA ALA A 588 6.41 -25.57 17.55
C ALA A 588 6.76 -26.46 18.75
N ALA A 589 6.17 -27.66 18.83
CA ALA A 589 6.41 -28.62 19.91
C ALA A 589 7.70 -29.44 19.74
N ARG A 590 8.26 -29.51 18.53
CA ARG A 590 9.48 -30.29 18.25
C ARG A 590 10.68 -29.68 18.97
N ARG A 591 11.25 -30.45 19.89
CA ARG A 591 12.61 -30.29 20.37
C ARG A 591 13.30 -31.63 20.33
N GLU A 592 14.22 -31.80 19.39
CA GLU A 592 15.01 -33.01 19.29
C GLU A 592 16.00 -33.09 20.45
N ARG A 593 16.42 -34.30 20.77
CA ARG A 593 17.45 -34.56 21.77
C ARG A 593 18.62 -35.23 21.09
N ASP A 594 19.83 -34.84 21.48
CA ASP A 594 21.03 -35.57 21.07
C ASP A 594 21.06 -36.97 21.72
N LEU A 595 22.03 -37.80 21.32
CA LEU A 595 22.22 -39.13 21.89
C LEU A 595 22.47 -39.13 23.41
N PHE A 596 22.75 -37.97 24.00
CA PHE A 596 22.95 -37.76 25.44
C PHE A 596 21.72 -37.16 26.14
N GLY A 597 20.59 -37.05 25.45
CA GLY A 597 19.34 -36.53 26.00
C GLY A 597 19.27 -35.00 26.13
N ARG A 598 20.29 -34.26 25.69
CA ARG A 598 20.33 -32.78 25.69
C ARG A 598 19.50 -32.25 24.54
N LEU A 599 18.79 -31.15 24.76
CA LEU A 599 17.98 -30.53 23.73
C LEU A 599 18.87 -29.96 22.61
N LEU A 600 18.60 -30.36 21.37
CA LEU A 600 19.17 -29.73 20.19
C LEU A 600 18.57 -28.32 20.00
N PRO A 601 19.27 -27.45 19.25
CA PRO A 601 18.69 -26.19 18.81
C PRO A 601 17.32 -26.40 18.15
N ALA A 602 16.50 -25.37 18.27
CA ALA A 602 15.22 -25.30 17.60
C ALA A 602 15.36 -25.47 16.08
N ASP A 603 14.43 -26.18 15.44
CA ASP A 603 14.23 -26.04 14.01
C ASP A 603 13.43 -24.76 13.72
N THR A 604 14.13 -23.62 13.79
CA THR A 604 13.59 -22.28 13.57
C THR A 604 13.08 -22.12 12.14
N ASP A 605 13.80 -22.68 11.17
CA ASP A 605 13.47 -22.60 9.75
C ASP A 605 12.21 -23.40 9.42
N GLY A 606 12.12 -24.64 9.92
CA GLY A 606 10.92 -25.45 9.76
C GLY A 606 9.70 -24.82 10.42
N PHE A 607 9.84 -24.23 11.61
CA PHE A 607 8.75 -23.50 12.25
C PHE A 607 8.28 -22.31 11.41
N ALA A 608 9.22 -21.47 10.95
CA ALA A 608 8.92 -20.31 10.11
C ALA A 608 8.27 -20.68 8.77
N ALA A 609 8.71 -21.78 8.13
CA ALA A 609 8.11 -22.26 6.89
C ALA A 609 6.65 -22.71 7.07
N HIS A 610 6.34 -23.46 8.13
CA HIS A 610 4.95 -23.86 8.42
C HIS A 610 4.06 -22.67 8.80
N TRP A 611 4.60 -21.72 9.57
CA TRP A 611 3.87 -20.50 9.90
C TRP A 611 3.59 -19.66 8.66
N LEU A 612 4.59 -19.47 7.79
CA LEU A 612 4.43 -18.75 6.53
C LEU A 612 3.39 -19.44 5.65
N ALA A 613 3.46 -20.77 5.49
CA ALA A 613 2.47 -21.51 4.71
C ALA A 613 1.04 -21.31 5.26
N ALA A 614 0.86 -21.33 6.59
CA ALA A 614 -0.41 -21.04 7.25
C ALA A 614 -0.90 -19.60 7.02
N ALA A 615 -0.03 -18.60 7.19
CA ALA A 615 -0.35 -17.19 6.98
C ALA A 615 -0.73 -16.90 5.52
N ARG A 616 -0.15 -17.62 4.58
CA ARG A 616 -0.35 -17.40 3.15
C ARG A 616 -1.54 -18.17 2.60
N TYR A 617 -1.80 -19.35 3.14
CA TYR A 617 -3.05 -20.07 2.91
C TYR A 617 -4.27 -19.29 3.42
N THR A 618 -4.23 -18.76 4.65
CA THR A 618 -5.34 -17.96 5.21
C THR A 618 -5.61 -16.70 4.39
N ALA A 619 -4.57 -15.99 3.97
CA ALA A 619 -4.69 -14.84 3.07
C ALA A 619 -5.32 -15.22 1.71
N ALA A 620 -4.83 -16.30 1.06
CA ALA A 620 -5.34 -16.75 -0.23
C ALA A 620 -6.80 -17.22 -0.17
N VAL A 621 -7.20 -17.93 0.90
CA VAL A 621 -8.60 -18.32 1.10
C VAL A 621 -9.46 -17.09 1.35
N SER A 622 -9.00 -16.13 2.15
CA SER A 622 -9.74 -14.88 2.39
C SER A 622 -9.94 -14.07 1.11
N GLU A 623 -8.90 -13.97 0.27
CA GLU A 623 -8.97 -13.33 -1.04
C GLU A 623 -9.98 -14.04 -1.97
N SER A 624 -9.91 -15.38 -2.02
CA SER A 624 -10.85 -16.19 -2.81
C SER A 624 -12.30 -16.07 -2.32
N LEU A 625 -12.53 -16.08 -1.01
CA LEU A 625 -13.86 -15.86 -0.43
C LEU A 625 -14.37 -14.44 -0.69
N CYS A 626 -13.49 -13.45 -0.61
CA CYS A 626 -13.84 -12.07 -0.96
C CYS A 626 -14.26 -11.98 -2.43
N ALA A 627 -13.47 -12.52 -3.36
CA ALA A 627 -13.77 -12.53 -4.79
C ALA A 627 -15.12 -13.22 -5.07
N ALA A 628 -15.34 -14.40 -4.50
CA ALA A 628 -16.59 -15.15 -4.66
C ALA A 628 -17.81 -14.39 -4.11
N ALA A 629 -17.63 -13.52 -3.11
CA ALA A 629 -18.72 -12.75 -2.54
C ALA A 629 -19.19 -11.60 -3.47
N TRP A 630 -18.38 -11.20 -4.45
CA TRP A 630 -18.71 -10.21 -5.47
C TRP A 630 -19.37 -10.81 -6.72
N GLU A 631 -19.39 -12.13 -6.83
CA GLU A 631 -20.14 -12.82 -7.89
C GLU A 631 -21.65 -12.64 -7.66
N PRO A 632 -22.45 -12.45 -8.73
CA PRO A 632 -23.89 -12.35 -8.60
C PRO A 632 -24.44 -13.65 -8.02
N GLY A 633 -25.21 -13.55 -6.93
CA GLY A 633 -25.90 -14.70 -6.37
C GLY A 633 -26.89 -15.28 -7.40
N PRO A 634 -27.20 -16.59 -7.37
CA PRO A 634 -28.30 -17.10 -8.17
C PRO A 634 -29.55 -16.32 -7.78
N SER A 635 -30.13 -15.60 -8.75
CA SER A 635 -31.43 -14.97 -8.57
C SER A 635 -32.38 -16.06 -8.07
N PRO A 636 -33.15 -15.82 -6.99
CA PRO A 636 -34.18 -16.77 -6.60
C PRO A 636 -35.16 -16.82 -7.76
N GLY A 637 -34.97 -17.81 -8.64
CA GLY A 637 -35.87 -18.08 -9.73
C GLY A 637 -37.24 -18.26 -9.11
N PHE A 638 -38.17 -17.39 -9.49
CA PHE A 638 -39.57 -17.69 -9.32
C PHE A 638 -39.81 -19.02 -10.02
N CYS A 639 -39.90 -20.10 -9.25
CA CYS A 639 -40.54 -21.32 -9.70
C CYS A 639 -41.99 -20.94 -10.01
N THR A 640 -42.24 -20.54 -11.26
CA THR A 640 -43.58 -20.59 -11.83
C THR A 640 -43.89 -22.05 -12.10
N ASP A 641 -44.20 -22.80 -11.04
CA ASP A 641 -44.88 -24.08 -11.17
C ASP A 641 -46.33 -23.76 -11.60
N THR A 642 -46.55 -23.69 -12.91
CA THR A 642 -47.88 -23.97 -13.46
C THR A 642 -48.12 -25.48 -13.35
N PRO A 643 -49.16 -25.95 -12.64
CA PRO A 643 -49.43 -27.37 -12.54
C PRO A 643 -50.06 -27.84 -13.85
N THR A 644 -49.27 -28.54 -14.68
CA THR A 644 -49.81 -29.33 -15.78
C THR A 644 -50.33 -30.65 -15.20
N GLU A 645 -51.66 -30.79 -15.12
CA GLU A 645 -52.32 -32.06 -14.86
C GLU A 645 -51.86 -33.12 -15.86
N VAL A 646 -51.23 -34.18 -15.35
CA VAL A 646 -51.06 -35.43 -16.10
C VAL A 646 -51.71 -36.53 -15.29
N THR A 647 -52.94 -36.86 -15.68
CA THR A 647 -53.66 -38.09 -15.34
C THR A 647 -52.82 -39.31 -15.69
N ALA A 648 -52.43 -40.10 -14.68
CA ALA A 648 -51.87 -41.43 -14.86
C ALA A 648 -52.79 -42.48 -14.21
N THR A 649 -53.47 -43.21 -15.09
CA THR A 649 -54.36 -44.34 -14.84
C THR A 649 -53.67 -45.45 -14.03
N THR A 650 -54.30 -45.84 -12.92
CA THR A 650 -53.87 -46.92 -12.04
C THR A 650 -54.40 -48.27 -12.56
N THR A 651 -53.53 -49.14 -13.05
CA THR A 651 -53.89 -50.55 -13.30
C THR A 651 -53.45 -51.39 -12.10
N ARG A 652 -54.45 -51.87 -11.33
CA ARG A 652 -54.30 -52.86 -10.28
C ARG A 652 -54.06 -54.24 -10.89
N LEU A 653 -53.12 -54.99 -10.31
CA LEU A 653 -53.22 -56.45 -10.22
C LEU A 653 -52.59 -56.90 -8.90
N ALA A 654 -53.46 -57.39 -8.02
CA ALA A 654 -53.13 -58.21 -6.86
C ALA A 654 -52.57 -59.56 -7.37
N GLU A 655 -51.83 -60.38 -6.62
CA GLU A 655 -52.31 -61.06 -5.42
C GLU A 655 -51.18 -61.84 -4.72
N SER A 656 -51.33 -61.95 -3.41
CA SER A 656 -50.66 -62.81 -2.43
C SER A 656 -50.46 -64.27 -2.86
N ARG A 657 -49.30 -64.87 -2.52
CA ARG A 657 -49.21 -66.12 -1.73
C ARG A 657 -47.75 -66.56 -1.44
N ARG A 658 -47.51 -66.76 -0.14
CA ARG A 658 -46.46 -67.53 0.57
C ARG A 658 -45.06 -66.96 0.69
#